data_AF-A0A7Y5SNT0-F1
#
_entry.id   AF-A0A7Y5SNT0-F1
#
_cell.length_a   1.000
_cell.length_b   1.000
_cell.length_c   1.000
_cell.angle_alpha   90.00
_cell.angle_beta   90.00
_cell.angle_gamma   90.00
#
_symmetry.space_group_name_H-M   'P 1'
#
loop_
_entity.id
_entity.type
_entity.pdbx_description
1 polymer ?
#
loop_
_entity_poly.entity_id
_entity_poly.type
_entity_poly.pdbx_seq_one_letter_code
_entity_poly.pdbx_strand_id
1 'polypeptide(L)'
;MAAEAVTLPADGTITGRRLTLLEALSTANQQRRQAEVAHAYWRLAEAVAEYRYAYEENAVISQFQVRQEDTAMLQTAQSSAAAALRATEVAVVEAQSDLAEAALLPVNTALPLPADPPHVGTYRTHFDTLFAMRPAPARARWFDRTLALRCRAIDLRAAAVHAADNALEAVTDAYRQGQVGLTTVLAAMGQLGRQRRDLIAAVCEYNHDIADYALAVAAPGTSGPALVGMLIRSGNDSRQPAGNHSAGPLPGGPRPAADSQVQPAMHTAPVAEGGGSTQKRPGQPTLAPPRPRATVSSSPEPARLPETLPQDRQVPTLAPPRESLPSSPQSPAAATSSSSASPSASPKPADSPGDLPQDAAGSTPPPPESTSDPSGPRPSTLDPRPSGSQSSTIAPPPSDSRPSGQVAPLSSLPPVTSRTAMRPFTDTSATLPTTALYPALAALTPAVRCKQLAVALHGDQEFPKDATLSITLVELLKTASPGPRQPLLSAYWLARQKAAEYRALGQVLALFDQLEPLVLQRRSDAAGAAAMLQVRACKLAADARRLQTYAELLAAEFQLTSATGRPLEGPWLLPTTPPHSGPYLLKLEAQPQALVATRRMQRLAAVVPALSDGLQQRAAAVVHADTARANAVADYQSGVRAIDDVLISINQQIDQTLAFLETLTAYNDSIAEYALAVLPPTAPAEVVAQTLVVME
;
A
#
# COMPACT_ATOMS: atom_id res chain seq x y z
N MET A 1 18.19 4.75 -15.07
CA MET A 1 16.80 4.35 -14.76
C MET A 1 15.85 5.54 -14.82
N ALA A 2 15.66 6.37 -13.77
CA ALA A 2 14.61 7.42 -13.79
C ALA A 2 14.76 8.47 -14.91
N ALA A 3 15.96 9.03 -15.12
CA ALA A 3 16.22 10.00 -16.19
C ALA A 3 16.07 9.41 -17.60
N GLU A 4 16.32 8.12 -17.74
CA GLU A 4 16.13 7.39 -18.97
C GLU A 4 14.64 7.08 -19.18
N ALA A 5 13.90 6.73 -18.13
CA ALA A 5 12.48 6.40 -18.20
C ALA A 5 11.65 7.51 -18.87
N VAL A 6 11.97 8.78 -18.60
CA VAL A 6 11.25 9.95 -19.14
C VAL A 6 11.62 10.34 -20.58
N THR A 7 12.53 9.62 -21.24
CA THR A 7 12.83 9.86 -22.66
C THR A 7 12.03 8.94 -23.57
N LEU A 8 11.27 9.52 -24.51
CA LEU A 8 10.47 8.74 -25.46
C LEU A 8 11.34 7.87 -26.39
N PRO A 9 10.84 6.68 -26.77
CA PRO A 9 11.45 5.85 -27.82
C PRO A 9 11.35 6.54 -29.19
N ALA A 10 12.36 6.35 -30.05
CA ALA A 10 12.42 7.01 -31.36
C ALA A 10 11.27 6.62 -32.30
N ASP A 11 10.83 5.36 -32.23
CA ASP A 11 9.75 4.81 -33.06
C ASP A 11 8.40 4.78 -32.32
N GLY A 12 8.23 5.65 -31.31
CA GLY A 12 7.00 5.80 -30.53
C GLY A 12 5.91 6.60 -31.25
N THR A 13 4.67 6.45 -30.79
CA THR A 13 3.47 7.16 -31.28
C THR A 13 3.26 8.52 -30.61
N ILE A 14 3.80 8.69 -29.40
CA ILE A 14 3.68 9.94 -28.62
C ILE A 14 4.58 11.02 -29.23
N THR A 15 4.02 12.20 -29.42
CA THR A 15 4.72 13.38 -29.92
C THR A 15 4.44 14.60 -29.05
N GLY A 16 5.29 15.62 -29.12
CA GLY A 16 5.08 16.86 -28.39
C GLY A 16 6.33 17.75 -28.34
N ARG A 17 6.17 18.94 -27.77
CA ARG A 17 7.27 19.89 -27.55
C ARG A 17 7.88 19.65 -26.18
N ARG A 18 9.20 19.49 -26.11
CA ARG A 18 9.92 19.47 -24.82
C ARG A 18 9.69 20.79 -24.07
N LEU A 19 9.22 20.68 -22.83
CA LEU A 19 8.93 21.77 -21.91
C LEU A 19 9.77 21.55 -20.65
N THR A 20 10.65 22.50 -20.35
CA THR A 20 11.40 22.49 -19.09
C THR A 20 10.48 22.83 -17.92
N LEU A 21 10.80 22.36 -16.72
CA LEU A 21 10.08 22.73 -15.51
C LEU A 21 10.15 24.24 -15.26
N LEU A 22 11.27 24.87 -15.63
CA LEU A 22 11.43 26.32 -15.59
C LEU A 22 10.43 27.04 -16.51
N GLU A 23 10.33 26.60 -17.77
CA GLU A 23 9.34 27.14 -18.70
C GLU A 23 7.92 26.95 -18.17
N ALA A 24 7.60 25.75 -17.69
CA ALA A 24 6.27 25.43 -17.15
C ALA A 24 5.91 26.33 -15.96
N LEU A 25 6.81 26.51 -14.99
CA LEU A 25 6.56 27.33 -13.81
C LEU A 25 6.58 28.83 -14.11
N SER A 26 7.28 29.26 -15.16
CA SER A 26 7.37 30.69 -15.52
C SER A 26 6.03 31.31 -15.92
N THR A 27 5.05 30.49 -16.32
CA THR A 27 3.69 30.97 -16.65
C THR A 27 2.83 31.17 -15.40
N ALA A 28 3.27 30.68 -14.24
CA ALA A 28 2.54 30.74 -12.98
C ALA A 28 3.21 31.72 -11.99
N ASN A 29 2.55 32.87 -11.75
CA ASN A 29 3.03 33.89 -10.81
C ASN A 29 2.51 33.71 -9.37
N GLN A 30 1.56 32.80 -9.17
CA GLN A 30 0.97 32.51 -7.86
C GLN A 30 1.47 31.15 -7.35
N GLN A 31 1.89 31.09 -6.10
CA GLN A 31 2.43 29.89 -5.46
C GLN A 31 1.50 28.67 -5.55
N ARG A 32 0.17 28.88 -5.40
CA ARG A 32 -0.82 27.81 -5.58
C ARG A 32 -0.80 27.23 -6.99
N ARG A 33 -0.74 28.09 -8.00
CA ARG A 33 -0.68 27.67 -9.40
C ARG A 33 0.67 27.01 -9.72
N GLN A 34 1.76 27.49 -9.14
CA GLN A 34 3.08 26.86 -9.25
C GLN A 34 3.05 25.43 -8.70
N ALA A 35 2.34 25.18 -7.59
CA ALA A 35 2.11 23.83 -7.10
C ALA A 35 1.34 22.99 -8.13
N GLU A 36 0.18 23.47 -8.59
CA GLU A 36 -0.65 22.75 -9.58
C GLU A 36 0.13 22.39 -10.85
N VAL A 37 0.94 23.31 -11.36
CA VAL A 37 1.83 23.08 -12.52
C VAL A 37 2.93 22.07 -12.21
N ALA A 38 3.62 22.18 -11.07
CA ALA A 38 4.66 21.22 -10.68
C ALA A 38 4.10 19.79 -10.54
N HIS A 39 2.93 19.66 -9.90
CA HIS A 39 2.23 18.39 -9.76
C HIS A 39 1.82 17.80 -11.11
N ALA A 40 1.25 18.61 -12.02
CA ALA A 40 0.92 18.18 -13.37
C ALA A 40 2.17 17.78 -14.18
N TYR A 41 3.29 18.48 -13.99
CA TYR A 41 4.56 18.16 -14.65
C TYR A 41 5.06 16.77 -14.26
N TRP A 42 5.06 16.45 -12.96
CA TRP A 42 5.49 15.14 -12.48
C TRP A 42 4.52 14.01 -12.82
N ARG A 43 3.21 14.28 -12.90
CA ARG A 43 2.22 13.33 -13.44
C ARG A 43 2.49 13.00 -14.91
N LEU A 44 2.83 14.00 -15.72
CA LEU A 44 3.25 13.77 -17.10
C LEU A 44 4.57 12.97 -17.18
N ALA A 45 5.54 13.26 -16.31
CA ALA A 45 6.78 12.49 -16.24
C ALA A 45 6.54 11.01 -15.91
N GLU A 46 5.62 10.73 -14.97
CA GLU A 46 5.19 9.37 -14.64
C GLU A 46 4.56 8.68 -15.87
N ALA A 47 3.55 9.30 -16.49
CA ALA A 47 2.86 8.72 -17.65
C ALA A 47 3.80 8.42 -18.83
N VAL A 48 4.74 9.34 -19.12
CA VAL A 48 5.75 9.14 -20.19
C VAL A 48 6.67 7.97 -19.88
N ALA A 49 7.08 7.81 -18.62
CA ALA A 49 7.90 6.70 -18.19
C ALA A 49 7.16 5.36 -18.20
N GLU A 50 5.89 5.33 -17.79
CA GLU A 50 5.04 4.15 -17.92
C GLU A 50 4.87 3.73 -19.38
N TYR A 51 4.61 4.70 -20.27
CA TYR A 51 4.55 4.46 -21.72
C TYR A 51 5.85 3.84 -22.24
N ARG A 52 7.01 4.40 -21.87
CA ARG A 52 8.31 3.85 -22.29
C ARG A 52 8.48 2.41 -21.82
N TYR A 53 8.16 2.09 -20.56
CA TYR A 53 8.28 0.72 -20.06
C TYR A 53 7.31 -0.23 -20.74
N ALA A 54 6.06 0.18 -21.00
CA ALA A 54 5.10 -0.62 -21.74
C ALA A 54 5.56 -0.85 -23.19
N TYR A 55 6.21 0.14 -23.81
CA TYR A 55 6.79 0.01 -25.14
C TYR A 55 7.93 -1.02 -25.17
N GLU A 56 8.88 -0.92 -24.23
CA GLU A 56 9.98 -1.89 -24.09
C GLU A 56 9.45 -3.31 -23.80
N GLU A 57 8.49 -3.46 -22.90
CA GLU A 57 7.86 -4.73 -22.56
C GLU A 57 7.17 -5.37 -23.78
N ASN A 58 6.38 -4.58 -24.52
CA ASN A 58 5.74 -5.05 -25.75
C ASN A 58 6.77 -5.46 -26.82
N ALA A 59 7.86 -4.71 -26.96
CA ALA A 59 8.93 -5.06 -27.91
C ALA A 59 9.63 -6.37 -27.52
N VAL A 60 9.96 -6.55 -26.25
CA VAL A 60 10.59 -7.78 -25.73
C VAL A 60 9.68 -8.99 -25.92
N ILE A 61 8.40 -8.88 -25.53
CA ILE A 61 7.43 -9.99 -25.69
C ILE A 61 7.19 -10.33 -27.17
N SER A 62 7.14 -9.32 -28.04
CA SER A 62 6.93 -9.53 -29.48
C SER A 62 8.10 -10.27 -30.15
N GLN A 63 9.33 -10.06 -29.68
CA GLN A 63 10.54 -10.67 -30.23
C GLN A 63 10.94 -11.97 -29.52
N PHE A 64 10.24 -12.33 -28.44
CA PHE A 64 10.59 -13.49 -27.63
C PHE A 64 10.36 -14.80 -28.40
N GLN A 65 11.41 -15.61 -28.50
CA GLN A 65 11.35 -16.91 -29.18
C GLN A 65 10.86 -17.98 -28.21
N VAL A 66 9.77 -18.65 -28.58
CA VAL A 66 9.15 -19.72 -27.77
C VAL A 66 9.19 -21.05 -28.50
N ARG A 67 9.06 -22.14 -27.74
CA ARG A 67 8.85 -23.48 -28.29
C ARG A 67 7.48 -23.58 -28.95
N GLN A 68 7.31 -24.54 -29.85
CA GLN A 68 6.09 -24.64 -30.65
C GLN A 68 4.83 -24.80 -29.78
N GLU A 69 4.91 -25.58 -28.70
CA GLU A 69 3.83 -25.80 -27.75
C GLU A 69 3.35 -24.54 -27.01
N ASP A 70 4.21 -23.52 -26.91
CA ASP A 70 3.97 -22.31 -26.13
C ASP A 70 3.39 -21.14 -26.95
N THR A 71 3.22 -21.32 -28.28
CA THR A 71 2.85 -20.26 -29.22
C THR A 71 1.54 -19.55 -28.85
N ALA A 72 0.51 -20.29 -28.43
CA ALA A 72 -0.78 -19.72 -28.05
C ALA A 72 -0.69 -18.84 -26.78
N MET A 73 0.16 -19.26 -25.83
CA MET A 73 0.40 -18.50 -24.60
C MET A 73 1.16 -17.21 -24.90
N LEU A 74 2.14 -17.25 -25.81
CA LEU A 74 2.84 -16.06 -26.27
C LEU A 74 1.89 -15.07 -26.97
N GLN A 75 1.00 -15.54 -27.85
CA GLN A 75 0.02 -14.68 -28.54
C GLN A 75 -0.91 -13.95 -27.55
N THR A 76 -1.29 -14.62 -26.46
CA THR A 76 -2.08 -14.02 -25.37
C THR A 76 -1.28 -12.94 -24.65
N ALA A 77 0.00 -13.20 -24.37
CA ALA A 77 0.90 -12.23 -23.75
C ALA A 77 1.15 -11.01 -24.64
N GLN A 78 1.38 -11.22 -25.95
CA GLN A 78 1.52 -10.16 -26.95
C GLN A 78 0.27 -9.28 -27.02
N SER A 79 -0.92 -9.89 -27.05
CA SER A 79 -2.18 -9.14 -27.07
C SER A 79 -2.37 -8.30 -25.81
N SER A 80 -2.03 -8.86 -24.65
CA SER A 80 -2.08 -8.14 -23.36
C SER A 80 -1.09 -6.97 -23.32
N ALA A 81 0.15 -7.18 -23.78
CA ALA A 81 1.18 -6.16 -23.81
C ALA A 81 0.83 -5.01 -24.77
N ALA A 82 0.28 -5.34 -25.95
CA ALA A 82 -0.20 -4.35 -26.91
C ALA A 82 -1.36 -3.52 -26.33
N ALA A 83 -2.30 -4.15 -25.63
CA ALA A 83 -3.39 -3.44 -24.97
C ALA A 83 -2.89 -2.51 -23.85
N ALA A 84 -1.93 -2.98 -23.03
CA ALA A 84 -1.30 -2.17 -21.99
C ALA A 84 -0.57 -0.94 -22.58
N LEU A 85 0.16 -1.12 -23.68
CA LEU A 85 0.80 -0.02 -24.40
C LEU A 85 -0.23 1.03 -24.86
N ARG A 86 -1.34 0.61 -25.47
CA ARG A 86 -2.43 1.53 -25.86
C ARG A 86 -3.04 2.27 -24.67
N ALA A 87 -3.21 1.60 -23.53
CA ALA A 87 -3.70 2.27 -22.33
C ALA A 87 -2.74 3.37 -21.85
N THR A 88 -1.43 3.11 -21.86
CA THR A 88 -0.43 4.13 -21.50
C THR A 88 -0.36 5.29 -22.50
N GLU A 89 -0.64 5.06 -23.78
CA GLU A 89 -0.75 6.15 -24.77
C GLU A 89 -1.86 7.14 -24.40
N VAL A 90 -3.03 6.64 -24.00
CA VAL A 90 -4.14 7.47 -23.54
C VAL A 90 -3.75 8.26 -22.29
N ALA A 91 -3.15 7.59 -21.30
CA ALA A 91 -2.70 8.23 -20.07
C ALA A 91 -1.70 9.37 -20.31
N VAL A 92 -0.78 9.20 -21.28
CA VAL A 92 0.14 10.27 -21.67
C VAL A 92 -0.62 11.46 -22.26
N VAL A 93 -1.55 11.25 -23.19
CA VAL A 93 -2.31 12.34 -23.82
C VAL A 93 -3.17 13.09 -22.80
N GLU A 94 -3.76 12.39 -21.84
CA GLU A 94 -4.48 12.99 -20.71
C GLU A 94 -3.53 13.85 -19.87
N ALA A 95 -2.38 13.32 -19.45
CA ALA A 95 -1.40 14.07 -18.66
C ALA A 95 -0.78 15.26 -19.42
N GLN A 96 -0.63 15.15 -20.74
CA GLN A 96 -0.21 16.27 -21.61
C GLN A 96 -1.24 17.39 -21.60
N SER A 97 -2.52 17.03 -21.69
CA SER A 97 -3.64 17.98 -21.66
C SER A 97 -3.74 18.67 -20.30
N ASP A 98 -3.62 17.92 -19.21
CA ASP A 98 -3.60 18.44 -17.83
C ASP A 98 -2.48 19.45 -17.61
N LEU A 99 -1.25 19.15 -18.08
CA LEU A 99 -0.13 20.08 -17.94
C LEU A 99 -0.32 21.33 -18.82
N ALA A 100 -0.83 21.16 -20.05
CA ALA A 100 -1.11 22.28 -20.94
C ALA A 100 -2.14 23.24 -20.32
N GLU A 101 -3.19 22.70 -19.70
CA GLU A 101 -4.20 23.48 -18.98
C GLU A 101 -3.62 24.18 -17.74
N ALA A 102 -2.91 23.43 -16.88
CA ALA A 102 -2.32 23.96 -15.65
C ALA A 102 -1.34 25.12 -15.95
N ALA A 103 -0.49 24.94 -16.97
CA ALA A 103 0.52 25.89 -17.39
C ALA A 103 0.00 27.00 -18.33
N LEU A 104 -1.31 27.01 -18.67
CA LEU A 104 -1.93 27.94 -19.62
C LEU A 104 -1.22 28.02 -20.98
N LEU A 105 -0.82 26.87 -21.51
CA LEU A 105 -0.21 26.84 -22.83
C LEU A 105 -1.26 27.22 -23.90
N PRO A 106 -0.87 27.97 -24.95
CA PRO A 106 -1.80 28.31 -26.02
C PRO A 106 -2.31 27.05 -26.73
N VAL A 107 -3.61 27.01 -27.03
CA VAL A 107 -4.30 25.85 -27.65
C VAL A 107 -3.67 25.42 -28.99
N ASN A 108 -3.01 26.33 -29.71
CA ASN A 108 -2.38 26.05 -31.00
C ASN A 108 -0.90 25.61 -30.88
N THR A 109 -0.41 25.33 -29.68
CA THR A 109 0.94 24.80 -29.48
C THR A 109 0.92 23.28 -29.38
N ALA A 110 2.01 22.64 -29.82
CA ALA A 110 2.17 21.20 -29.65
C ALA A 110 2.13 20.84 -28.16
N LEU A 111 1.47 19.73 -27.82
CA LEU A 111 1.34 19.24 -26.45
C LEU A 111 2.71 19.07 -25.78
N PRO A 112 2.82 19.33 -24.46
CA PRO A 112 4.10 19.33 -23.78
C PRO A 112 4.67 17.91 -23.60
N LEU A 113 6.00 17.82 -23.50
CA LEU A 113 6.74 16.66 -23.04
C LEU A 113 7.70 17.09 -21.94
N PRO A 114 7.92 16.27 -20.90
CA PRO A 114 8.84 16.62 -19.82
C PRO A 114 10.27 16.63 -20.39
N ALA A 115 10.97 17.75 -20.19
CA ALA A 115 12.37 17.90 -20.58
C ALA A 115 13.35 17.61 -19.44
N ASP A 116 12.93 17.87 -18.20
CA ASP A 116 13.78 17.73 -17.02
C ASP A 116 13.48 16.42 -16.28
N PRO A 117 14.50 15.63 -15.92
CA PRO A 117 14.30 14.40 -15.17
C PRO A 117 13.92 14.68 -13.71
N PRO A 118 13.10 13.81 -13.08
CA PRO A 118 12.78 13.92 -11.67
C PRO A 118 14.02 13.74 -10.78
N HIS A 119 14.01 14.34 -9.59
CA HIS A 119 15.06 14.17 -8.60
C HIS A 119 15.05 12.76 -8.01
N VAL A 120 16.21 12.11 -8.03
CA VAL A 120 16.46 10.79 -7.44
C VAL A 120 17.74 10.88 -6.62
N GLY A 121 17.60 11.04 -5.32
CA GLY A 121 18.71 11.21 -4.38
C GLY A 121 18.24 11.87 -3.09
N THR A 122 19.16 12.01 -2.14
CA THR A 122 18.84 12.65 -0.86
C THR A 122 18.55 14.14 -1.06
N TYR A 123 17.30 14.51 -0.81
CA TYR A 123 16.87 15.88 -0.67
C TYR A 123 17.20 16.42 0.72
N ARG A 124 18.00 17.49 0.80
CA ARG A 124 18.36 18.14 2.06
C ARG A 124 17.37 19.26 2.35
N THR A 125 16.52 19.07 3.35
CA THR A 125 15.54 20.08 3.79
C THR A 125 16.23 21.28 4.46
N HIS A 126 17.35 21.07 5.15
CA HIS A 126 17.97 22.07 6.02
C HIS A 126 16.98 22.64 7.04
N PHE A 127 16.01 21.82 7.46
CA PHE A 127 14.88 22.25 8.29
C PHE A 127 15.33 22.95 9.58
N ASP A 128 16.24 22.34 10.33
CA ASP A 128 16.77 22.92 11.57
C ASP A 128 17.46 24.26 11.34
N THR A 129 18.18 24.42 10.22
CA THR A 129 18.85 25.68 9.88
C THR A 129 17.85 26.76 9.45
N LEU A 130 16.84 26.40 8.64
CA LEU A 130 15.83 27.32 8.12
C LEU A 130 14.88 27.83 9.21
N PHE A 131 14.67 27.05 10.26
CA PHE A 131 13.71 27.34 11.32
C PHE A 131 14.36 27.47 12.70
N ALA A 132 15.70 27.62 12.77
CA ALA A 132 16.43 27.84 14.03
C ALA A 132 15.92 29.08 14.80
N MET A 133 15.57 30.15 14.09
CA MET A 133 15.20 31.45 14.67
C MET A 133 13.75 31.86 14.39
N ARG A 134 12.94 30.97 13.80
CA ARG A 134 11.55 31.26 13.44
C ARG A 134 10.68 30.00 13.51
N PRO A 135 9.39 30.10 13.86
CA PRO A 135 8.52 28.94 13.91
C PRO A 135 8.40 28.29 12.52
N ALA A 136 8.54 26.97 12.46
CA ALA A 136 8.42 26.23 11.22
C ALA A 136 6.95 26.07 10.79
N PRO A 137 6.62 26.24 9.50
CA PRO A 137 5.33 25.86 8.95
C PRO A 137 5.02 24.40 9.27
N ALA A 138 3.76 24.12 9.63
CA ALA A 138 3.29 22.78 9.95
C ALA A 138 3.66 21.74 8.88
N ARG A 139 3.40 22.05 7.61
CA ARG A 139 3.73 21.17 6.48
C ARG A 139 5.23 20.93 6.29
N ALA A 140 6.09 21.91 6.60
CA ALA A 140 7.52 21.74 6.49
C ALA A 140 8.06 20.70 7.50
N ARG A 141 7.47 20.62 8.70
CA ARG A 141 7.78 19.58 9.70
C ARG A 141 7.41 18.18 9.21
N TRP A 142 6.28 18.07 8.50
CA TRP A 142 5.82 16.81 7.94
C TRP A 142 6.81 16.28 6.90
N PHE A 143 7.12 17.07 5.88
CA PHE A 143 8.05 16.69 4.82
C PHE A 143 9.46 16.39 5.33
N ASP A 144 9.94 17.11 6.34
CA ASP A 144 11.23 16.83 6.95
C ASP A 144 11.33 15.40 7.51
N ARG A 145 10.24 14.86 8.07
CA ARG A 145 10.20 13.48 8.57
C ARG A 145 9.96 12.43 7.48
N THR A 146 9.28 12.77 6.38
CA THR A 146 8.89 11.77 5.36
C THR A 146 9.84 11.68 4.17
N LEU A 147 10.49 12.77 3.75
CA LEU A 147 11.33 12.79 2.54
C LEU A 147 12.50 11.79 2.61
N ALA A 148 13.12 11.61 3.78
CA ALA A 148 14.19 10.63 3.94
C ALA A 148 13.69 9.18 3.80
N LEU A 149 12.49 8.89 4.32
CA LEU A 149 11.86 7.57 4.20
C LEU A 149 11.50 7.27 2.74
N ARG A 150 10.96 8.25 2.02
CA ARG A 150 10.64 8.12 0.58
C ARG A 150 11.88 7.89 -0.26
N CYS A 151 12.96 8.64 -0.02
CA CYS A 151 14.23 8.41 -0.71
C CYS A 151 14.74 6.97 -0.49
N ARG A 152 14.71 6.47 0.76
CA ARG A 152 15.12 5.09 1.06
C ARG A 152 14.22 4.05 0.40
N ALA A 153 12.91 4.32 0.30
CA ALA A 153 11.99 3.46 -0.42
C ALA A 153 12.33 3.39 -1.92
N ILE A 154 12.72 4.51 -2.55
CA ILE A 154 13.19 4.54 -3.95
C ILE A 154 14.44 3.67 -4.12
N ASP A 155 15.41 3.75 -3.20
CA ASP A 155 16.62 2.92 -3.26
C ASP A 155 16.29 1.41 -3.22
N LEU A 156 15.36 1.02 -2.35
CA LEU A 156 14.87 -0.37 -2.27
C LEU A 156 14.09 -0.79 -3.51
N ARG A 157 13.27 0.10 -4.10
CA ARG A 157 12.59 -0.18 -5.38
C ARG A 157 13.58 -0.35 -6.53
N ALA A 158 14.61 0.49 -6.60
CA ALA A 158 15.67 0.36 -7.60
C ALA A 158 16.40 -0.99 -7.44
N ALA A 159 16.71 -1.39 -6.21
CA ALA A 159 17.28 -2.71 -5.93
C ALA A 159 16.33 -3.85 -6.30
N ALA A 160 15.01 -3.70 -6.08
CA ALA A 160 14.00 -4.68 -6.47
C ALA A 160 13.91 -4.82 -8.00
N VAL A 161 13.99 -3.73 -8.76
CA VAL A 161 14.06 -3.76 -10.23
C VAL A 161 15.28 -4.53 -10.71
N HIS A 162 16.47 -4.23 -10.18
CA HIS A 162 17.69 -4.97 -10.53
C HIS A 162 17.60 -6.46 -10.18
N ALA A 163 17.03 -6.80 -9.01
CA ALA A 163 16.83 -8.19 -8.62
C ALA A 163 15.82 -8.91 -9.53
N ALA A 164 14.74 -8.24 -9.94
CA ALA A 164 13.75 -8.78 -10.87
C ALA A 164 14.32 -8.97 -12.28
N ASP A 165 15.19 -8.07 -12.74
CA ASP A 165 15.89 -8.15 -14.02
C ASP A 165 16.83 -9.37 -14.06
N ASN A 166 17.68 -9.51 -13.03
CA ASN A 166 18.53 -10.70 -12.86
C ASN A 166 17.71 -12.00 -12.78
N ALA A 167 16.55 -11.95 -12.11
CA ALA A 167 15.64 -13.09 -12.03
C ALA A 167 15.07 -13.46 -13.40
N LEU A 168 14.67 -12.47 -14.20
CA LEU A 168 14.17 -12.69 -15.56
C LEU A 168 15.25 -13.29 -16.47
N GLU A 169 16.49 -12.81 -16.38
CA GLU A 169 17.61 -13.38 -17.12
C GLU A 169 17.81 -14.86 -16.76
N ALA A 170 17.90 -15.17 -15.46
CA ALA A 170 18.06 -16.54 -14.97
C ALA A 170 16.91 -17.47 -15.36
N VAL A 171 15.65 -16.99 -15.28
CA VAL A 171 14.46 -17.75 -15.70
C VAL A 171 14.45 -17.98 -17.20
N THR A 172 14.86 -16.98 -17.99
CA THR A 172 14.94 -17.11 -19.45
C THR A 172 15.98 -18.14 -19.87
N ASP A 173 17.13 -18.19 -19.20
CA ASP A 173 18.14 -19.22 -19.46
C ASP A 173 17.68 -20.61 -19.06
N ALA A 174 17.00 -20.75 -17.92
CA ALA A 174 16.37 -22.01 -17.51
C ALA A 174 15.30 -22.46 -18.51
N TYR A 175 14.52 -21.53 -19.08
CA TYR A 175 13.55 -21.83 -20.14
C TYR A 175 14.26 -22.34 -21.40
N ARG A 176 15.34 -21.70 -21.84
CA ARG A 176 16.12 -22.19 -23.00
C ARG A 176 16.69 -23.58 -22.78
N GLN A 177 17.00 -23.94 -21.53
CA GLN A 177 17.53 -25.25 -21.14
C GLN A 177 16.46 -26.32 -20.92
N GLY A 178 15.17 -26.03 -21.11
CA GLY A 178 14.11 -27.02 -20.89
C GLY A 178 13.69 -27.20 -19.42
N GLN A 179 14.22 -26.38 -18.50
CA GLN A 179 14.10 -26.59 -17.05
C GLN A 179 12.85 -25.96 -16.44
N VAL A 180 12.33 -24.90 -17.06
CA VAL A 180 11.07 -24.24 -16.69
C VAL A 180 10.19 -24.02 -17.93
N GLY A 181 8.90 -23.78 -17.70
CA GLY A 181 7.92 -23.46 -18.74
C GLY A 181 7.81 -21.95 -19.02
N LEU A 182 7.10 -21.59 -20.10
CA LEU A 182 6.91 -20.19 -20.49
C LEU A 182 6.15 -19.37 -19.44
N THR A 183 5.26 -20.00 -18.66
CA THR A 183 4.50 -19.34 -17.59
C THR A 183 5.40 -18.64 -16.57
N THR A 184 6.50 -19.27 -16.16
CA THR A 184 7.49 -18.70 -15.24
C THR A 184 8.21 -17.50 -15.87
N VAL A 185 8.55 -17.57 -17.16
CA VAL A 185 9.15 -16.44 -17.89
C VAL A 185 8.19 -15.26 -17.94
N LEU A 186 6.94 -15.48 -18.32
CA LEU A 186 5.93 -14.42 -18.40
C LEU A 186 5.62 -13.82 -17.01
N ALA A 187 5.63 -14.65 -15.96
CA ALA A 187 5.48 -14.18 -14.59
C ALA A 187 6.67 -13.28 -14.17
N ALA A 188 7.90 -13.64 -14.52
CA ALA A 188 9.09 -12.84 -14.28
C ALA A 188 9.08 -11.52 -15.07
N MET A 189 8.66 -11.54 -16.34
CA MET A 189 8.47 -10.33 -17.17
C MET A 189 7.44 -9.39 -16.52
N GLY A 190 6.27 -9.91 -16.16
CA GLY A 190 5.24 -9.13 -15.49
C GLY A 190 5.68 -8.59 -14.14
N GLN A 191 6.55 -9.32 -13.41
CA GLN A 191 7.13 -8.85 -12.16
C GLN A 191 8.10 -7.69 -12.39
N LEU A 192 8.99 -7.78 -13.39
CA LEU A 192 9.88 -6.68 -13.76
C LEU A 192 9.09 -5.44 -14.18
N GLY A 193 8.06 -5.61 -15.02
CA GLY A 193 7.18 -4.52 -15.44
C GLY A 193 6.49 -3.83 -14.25
N ARG A 194 5.96 -4.60 -13.30
CA ARG A 194 5.40 -4.06 -12.04
C ARG A 194 6.44 -3.29 -11.23
N GLN A 195 7.64 -3.84 -11.01
CA GLN A 195 8.67 -3.16 -10.23
C GLN A 195 9.15 -1.85 -10.87
N ARG A 196 9.21 -1.79 -12.21
CA ARG A 196 9.55 -0.56 -12.95
C ARG A 196 8.48 0.53 -12.80
N ARG A 197 7.20 0.15 -12.86
CA ARG A 197 6.06 1.06 -12.60
C ARG A 197 6.05 1.55 -11.15
N ASP A 198 6.19 0.65 -10.19
CA ASP A 198 6.26 1.00 -8.77
C ASP A 198 7.45 1.93 -8.44
N LEU A 199 8.60 1.74 -9.11
CA LEU A 199 9.76 2.61 -8.97
C LEU A 199 9.45 4.03 -9.47
N ILE A 200 8.87 4.18 -10.68
CA ILE A 200 8.61 5.52 -11.21
C ILE A 200 7.53 6.25 -10.40
N ALA A 201 6.47 5.55 -9.99
CA ALA A 201 5.45 6.12 -9.11
C ALA A 201 6.07 6.64 -7.81
N ALA A 202 6.97 5.85 -7.17
CA ALA A 202 7.69 6.27 -5.97
C ALA A 202 8.58 7.51 -6.20
N VAL A 203 9.22 7.59 -7.37
CA VAL A 203 10.06 8.74 -7.75
C VAL A 203 9.20 9.99 -7.97
N CYS A 204 8.08 9.89 -8.67
CA CYS A 204 7.20 11.03 -8.92
C CYS A 204 6.53 11.50 -7.62
N GLU A 205 6.05 10.60 -6.77
CA GLU A 205 5.50 10.94 -5.45
C GLU A 205 6.54 11.66 -4.57
N TYR A 206 7.81 11.22 -4.60
CA TYR A 206 8.89 11.93 -3.92
C TYR A 206 9.10 13.35 -4.44
N ASN A 207 8.95 13.56 -5.74
CA ASN A 207 9.09 14.89 -6.36
C ASN A 207 7.87 15.78 -6.14
N HIS A 208 6.67 15.20 -5.96
CA HIS A 208 5.49 15.90 -5.46
C HIS A 208 5.72 16.44 -4.04
N ASP A 209 6.24 15.60 -3.14
CA ASP A 209 6.58 16.01 -1.77
C ASP A 209 7.69 17.08 -1.74
N ILE A 210 8.72 16.95 -2.60
CA ILE A 210 9.76 17.98 -2.77
C ILE A 210 9.14 19.31 -3.24
N ALA A 211 8.23 19.26 -4.21
CA ALA A 211 7.57 20.45 -4.72
C ALA A 211 6.77 21.16 -3.64
N ASP A 212 5.98 20.41 -2.86
CA ASP A 212 5.20 20.98 -1.77
C ASP A 212 6.08 21.52 -0.65
N TYR A 213 7.20 20.86 -0.32
CA TYR A 213 8.16 21.37 0.64
C TYR A 213 8.83 22.66 0.16
N ALA A 214 9.39 22.63 -1.05
CA ALA A 214 10.10 23.76 -1.65
C ALA A 214 9.19 25.00 -1.72
N LEU A 215 7.95 24.82 -2.16
CA LEU A 215 6.96 25.89 -2.19
C LEU A 215 6.62 26.36 -0.76
N ALA A 216 6.47 25.46 0.22
CA ALA A 216 6.16 25.86 1.59
C ALA A 216 7.26 26.69 2.28
N VAL A 217 8.53 26.53 1.87
CA VAL A 217 9.68 27.23 2.49
C VAL A 217 10.20 28.41 1.66
N ALA A 218 9.88 28.47 0.37
CA ALA A 218 10.27 29.56 -0.53
C ALA A 218 9.75 30.92 -0.03
N ALA A 219 10.61 31.94 -0.07
CA ALA A 219 10.21 33.30 0.28
C ALA A 219 9.23 33.87 -0.76
N PRO A 220 8.30 34.77 -0.38
CA PRO A 220 7.45 35.47 -1.34
C PRO A 220 8.31 36.17 -2.41
N GLY A 221 8.03 35.90 -3.69
CA GLY A 221 8.80 36.46 -4.81
C GLY A 221 10.07 35.70 -5.19
N THR A 222 10.29 34.48 -4.66
CA THR A 222 11.36 33.59 -5.13
C THR A 222 11.31 33.46 -6.65
N SER A 223 12.44 33.69 -7.32
CA SER A 223 12.50 33.66 -8.78
C SER A 223 12.32 32.23 -9.30
N GLY A 224 11.75 32.09 -10.50
CA GLY A 224 11.56 30.80 -11.16
C GLY A 224 12.83 29.93 -11.21
N PRO A 225 14.00 30.46 -11.61
CA PRO A 225 15.25 29.70 -11.59
C PRO A 225 15.68 29.22 -10.21
N ALA A 226 15.51 30.05 -9.17
CA ALA A 226 15.83 29.66 -7.79
C ALA A 226 14.87 28.56 -7.30
N LEU A 227 13.57 28.69 -7.59
CA LEU A 227 12.57 27.68 -7.27
C LEU A 227 12.89 26.34 -7.96
N VAL A 228 13.20 26.35 -9.26
CA VAL A 228 13.59 25.14 -10.01
C VAL A 228 14.87 24.52 -9.44
N GLY A 229 15.85 25.33 -9.04
CA GLY A 229 17.07 24.85 -8.37
C GLY A 229 16.83 24.17 -7.02
N MET A 230 15.70 24.47 -6.37
CA MET A 230 15.21 23.78 -5.16
C MET A 230 14.45 22.49 -5.47
N LEU A 231 14.01 22.26 -6.71
CA LEU A 231 13.21 21.09 -7.12
C LEU A 231 14.07 20.02 -7.80
N ILE A 232 14.99 20.45 -8.67
CA ILE A 232 15.84 19.57 -9.48
C ILE A 232 17.29 20.03 -9.46
N ARG A 233 18.22 19.13 -9.82
CA ARG A 233 19.63 19.49 -10.01
C ARG A 233 19.77 20.35 -11.27
N SER A 234 20.40 21.51 -11.16
CA SER A 234 20.77 22.33 -12.33
C SER A 234 21.99 21.71 -13.01
N GLY A 235 21.84 21.24 -14.24
CA GLY A 235 22.78 20.37 -14.97
C GLY A 235 24.13 20.96 -15.41
N ASN A 236 24.75 21.86 -14.65
CA ASN A 236 26.09 22.36 -15.01
C ASN A 236 27.22 21.30 -14.83
N ASP A 237 26.98 20.20 -14.11
CA ASP A 237 27.98 19.14 -13.89
C ASP A 237 27.80 17.90 -14.80
N SER A 238 26.82 17.91 -15.72
CA SER A 238 26.55 16.75 -16.60
C SER A 238 27.36 16.74 -17.89
N ARG A 239 28.27 17.71 -18.10
CA ARG A 239 29.18 17.76 -19.25
C ARG A 239 30.63 17.85 -18.79
N GLN A 240 31.15 16.76 -18.22
CA GLN A 240 32.59 16.53 -18.23
C GLN A 240 32.87 15.34 -19.17
N PRO A 241 33.50 15.57 -20.33
CA PRO A 241 33.76 14.50 -21.28
C PRO A 241 34.71 13.47 -20.65
N ALA A 242 34.41 12.19 -20.91
CA ALA A 242 35.21 11.05 -20.48
C ALA A 242 36.67 11.22 -20.91
N GLY A 243 37.53 11.57 -19.94
CA GLY A 243 38.98 11.48 -20.07
C GLY A 243 39.43 10.07 -19.76
N ASN A 244 40.05 9.43 -20.75
CA ASN A 244 40.69 8.12 -20.68
C ASN A 244 41.50 7.89 -19.39
N HIS A 245 41.18 6.84 -18.64
CA HIS A 245 42.12 6.21 -17.72
C HIS A 245 42.10 4.69 -17.87
N SER A 246 43.17 4.18 -18.47
CA SER A 246 43.53 2.77 -18.55
C SER A 246 44.02 2.23 -17.19
N ALA A 247 43.58 1.00 -16.89
CA ALA A 247 44.18 -0.06 -16.07
C ALA A 247 45.18 0.24 -14.91
N GLY A 248 44.78 -0.15 -13.69
CA GLY A 248 45.63 -0.68 -12.60
C GLY A 248 45.67 0.13 -11.28
N PRO A 249 46.06 -0.47 -10.13
CA PRO A 249 45.28 -1.36 -9.26
C PRO A 249 44.89 -0.72 -7.89
N LEU A 250 43.93 -1.34 -7.19
CA LEU A 250 43.36 -0.98 -5.87
C LEU A 250 44.41 -0.63 -4.79
N PRO A 251 44.10 0.33 -3.88
CA PRO A 251 43.73 -0.08 -2.52
C PRO A 251 42.67 0.79 -1.78
N GLY A 252 41.82 0.11 -0.99
CA GLY A 252 41.41 0.42 0.39
C GLY A 252 40.82 1.78 0.80
N GLY A 253 39.52 1.79 1.16
CA GLY A 253 38.89 2.77 2.05
C GLY A 253 37.44 3.11 1.68
N PRO A 254 36.48 3.20 2.64
CA PRO A 254 35.09 3.54 2.34
C PRO A 254 35.01 5.01 1.91
N ARG A 255 34.72 5.23 0.63
CA ARG A 255 34.48 6.56 0.07
C ARG A 255 33.06 6.98 0.45
N PRO A 256 32.84 8.14 1.11
CA PRO A 256 31.49 8.63 1.36
C PRO A 256 30.76 8.87 0.03
N ALA A 257 29.46 8.54 0.02
CA ALA A 257 28.58 8.75 -1.12
C ALA A 257 28.63 10.21 -1.59
N ALA A 258 28.62 10.43 -2.90
CA ALA A 258 28.73 11.73 -3.52
C ALA A 258 27.63 12.71 -3.01
N ASP A 259 28.08 13.88 -2.55
CA ASP A 259 27.25 14.97 -2.05
C ASP A 259 26.26 15.52 -3.09
N SER A 260 25.08 15.97 -2.61
CA SER A 260 23.99 16.48 -3.44
C SER A 260 24.13 17.97 -3.78
N GLN A 261 24.05 18.31 -5.08
CA GLN A 261 24.06 19.69 -5.62
C GLN A 261 22.65 20.21 -5.98
N VAL A 262 21.60 19.83 -5.24
CA VAL A 262 20.35 20.61 -5.25
C VAL A 262 20.61 21.86 -4.42
N GLN A 263 20.24 23.05 -4.90
CA GLN A 263 20.48 24.26 -4.11
C GLN A 263 19.73 24.12 -2.78
N PRO A 264 20.41 24.36 -1.64
CA PRO A 264 19.73 24.41 -0.36
C PRO A 264 18.53 25.35 -0.48
N ALA A 265 17.43 25.06 0.21
CA ALA A 265 16.32 25.99 0.37
C ALA A 265 16.70 27.32 1.07
N MET A 266 18.00 27.57 1.29
CA MET A 266 18.58 28.83 1.73
C MET A 266 18.88 29.74 0.52
N HIS A 267 17.96 30.64 0.19
CA HIS A 267 18.33 31.82 -0.57
C HIS A 267 19.01 32.83 0.37
N THR A 268 20.31 33.05 0.18
CA THR A 268 20.97 34.25 0.68
C THR A 268 20.73 35.36 -0.33
N ALA A 269 19.97 36.38 0.08
CA ALA A 269 19.84 37.60 -0.71
C ALA A 269 21.24 38.21 -0.93
N PRO A 270 21.56 38.75 -2.12
CA PRO A 270 22.84 39.41 -2.33
C PRO A 270 22.93 40.62 -1.39
N VAL A 271 23.93 40.61 -0.51
CA VAL A 271 24.32 41.78 0.27
C VAL A 271 24.78 42.85 -0.73
N ALA A 272 24.01 43.92 -0.85
CA ALA A 272 24.45 45.11 -1.56
C ALA A 272 25.63 45.72 -0.80
N GLU A 273 26.84 45.50 -1.32
CA GLU A 273 28.03 46.24 -0.91
C GLU A 273 27.84 47.73 -1.23
N GLY A 274 28.17 48.55 -0.24
CA GLY A 274 27.74 49.95 -0.16
C GLY A 274 28.60 50.97 -0.90
N GLY A 275 28.14 52.22 -0.81
CA GLY A 275 28.91 53.41 -1.10
C GLY A 275 28.02 54.65 -1.17
N GLY A 276 28.01 55.48 -0.12
CA GLY A 276 27.37 56.81 -0.17
C GLY A 276 27.01 57.42 1.18
N SER A 277 27.98 58.08 1.80
CA SER A 277 27.88 58.89 3.02
C SER A 277 26.93 60.09 2.94
N THR A 278 26.24 60.46 4.05
CA THR A 278 26.36 61.79 4.70
C THR A 278 25.56 61.94 6.02
N GLN A 279 26.28 62.40 7.06
CA GLN A 279 25.92 63.35 8.14
C GLN A 279 24.90 63.06 9.28
N LYS A 280 25.47 62.97 10.50
CA LYS A 280 25.09 63.53 11.84
C LYS A 280 24.03 64.67 11.80
N ARG A 281 23.13 64.91 12.77
CA ARG A 281 23.15 64.84 14.27
C ARG A 281 21.69 65.07 14.83
N PRO A 282 21.41 65.18 16.16
CA PRO A 282 20.23 64.60 16.82
C PRO A 282 19.22 65.63 17.42
N GLY A 283 18.02 65.18 17.79
CA GLY A 283 17.06 65.96 18.58
C GLY A 283 15.73 65.23 18.84
N GLN A 284 15.45 64.93 20.11
CA GLN A 284 14.15 64.51 20.71
C GLN A 284 13.03 65.58 20.56
N PRO A 285 11.75 65.43 21.03
CA PRO A 285 11.08 64.33 21.77
C PRO A 285 9.64 63.93 21.31
N THR A 286 9.16 62.79 21.85
CA THR A 286 7.82 62.43 22.39
C THR A 286 6.50 62.86 21.71
N LEU A 287 5.58 61.89 21.47
CA LEU A 287 4.20 61.82 22.03
C LEU A 287 3.38 60.67 21.39
N ALA A 288 2.90 59.76 22.22
CA ALA A 288 1.72 58.90 21.98
C ALA A 288 0.50 59.53 22.72
N PRO A 289 -0.68 58.89 22.75
CA PRO A 289 -1.67 58.61 21.69
C PRO A 289 -3.02 59.30 22.02
N PRO A 290 -4.15 58.95 21.35
CA PRO A 290 -5.31 58.60 22.17
C PRO A 290 -6.18 57.43 21.68
N ARG A 291 -6.76 56.73 22.67
CA ARG A 291 -7.90 55.80 22.61
C ARG A 291 -9.23 56.53 22.34
N PRO A 292 -10.28 55.81 21.92
CA PRO A 292 -11.65 56.10 22.34
C PRO A 292 -12.29 55.02 23.25
N ARG A 293 -13.09 55.52 24.20
CA ARG A 293 -14.02 54.88 25.17
C ARG A 293 -15.12 54.05 24.47
N ALA A 294 -15.52 52.87 24.95
CA ALA A 294 -16.40 52.55 26.09
C ALA A 294 -17.84 53.10 25.99
N THR A 295 -18.80 52.19 25.78
CA THR A 295 -20.24 52.36 26.04
C THR A 295 -20.73 51.23 26.94
N VAL A 296 -21.63 51.58 27.86
CA VAL A 296 -22.21 50.80 28.96
C VAL A 296 -23.71 50.63 28.70
N SER A 297 -24.27 49.51 29.20
CA SER A 297 -25.67 49.25 29.65
C SER A 297 -26.18 47.91 29.10
N SER A 298 -26.87 47.03 29.83
CA SER A 298 -27.31 46.95 31.23
C SER A 298 -28.03 45.60 31.40
N SER A 299 -27.84 44.91 32.53
CA SER A 299 -28.65 43.75 32.98
C SER A 299 -30.09 44.14 33.34
N PRO A 300 -31.00 43.16 33.44
CA PRO A 300 -31.68 42.95 34.72
C PRO A 300 -31.97 41.47 35.11
N GLU A 301 -32.17 41.26 36.42
CA GLU A 301 -32.62 40.05 37.14
C GLU A 301 -33.54 40.54 38.30
N PRO A 302 -34.28 39.74 39.11
CA PRO A 302 -35.12 38.53 38.92
C PRO A 302 -36.60 38.72 39.35
N ALA A 303 -37.48 37.74 39.11
CA ALA A 303 -38.73 37.53 39.88
C ALA A 303 -39.15 36.04 39.95
N ARG A 304 -39.75 35.66 41.09
CA ARG A 304 -40.02 34.29 41.60
C ARG A 304 -41.26 33.59 41.01
N LEU A 305 -41.16 32.25 40.89
CA LEU A 305 -42.08 31.08 41.06
C LEU A 305 -43.62 31.26 41.17
N PRO A 306 -44.43 30.29 40.67
CA PRO A 306 -44.74 29.07 41.42
C PRO A 306 -44.75 27.72 40.65
N GLU A 307 -44.72 26.65 41.44
CA GLU A 307 -44.77 25.22 41.14
C GLU A 307 -45.93 24.77 40.23
N THR A 308 -45.70 23.72 39.42
CA THR A 308 -46.53 22.50 39.36
C THR A 308 -45.81 21.42 38.52
N LEU A 309 -45.61 20.24 39.11
CA LEU A 309 -45.32 18.95 38.45
C LEU A 309 -46.65 18.34 37.97
N PRO A 310 -46.69 17.53 36.89
CA PRO A 310 -46.32 16.11 37.00
C PRO A 310 -45.55 15.51 35.81
N GLN A 311 -44.59 14.65 36.19
CA GLN A 311 -44.21 13.31 35.68
C GLN A 311 -44.38 12.89 34.21
N ASP A 312 -43.43 12.02 33.83
CA ASP A 312 -43.32 11.18 32.62
C ASP A 312 -42.80 11.82 31.33
N ARG A 313 -41.47 11.85 31.21
CA ARG A 313 -40.82 11.65 29.91
C ARG A 313 -39.64 10.69 30.06
N GLN A 314 -39.90 9.45 29.64
CA GLN A 314 -38.89 8.45 29.36
C GLN A 314 -37.81 9.04 28.45
N VAL A 315 -36.55 8.94 28.89
CA VAL A 315 -35.39 9.17 28.04
C VAL A 315 -35.26 7.95 27.12
N PRO A 316 -35.31 8.08 25.79
CA PRO A 316 -35.09 6.94 24.91
C PRO A 316 -33.62 6.52 24.97
N THR A 317 -33.38 5.27 25.38
CA THR A 317 -32.08 4.61 25.30
C THR A 317 -31.67 4.48 23.82
N LEU A 318 -30.76 5.35 23.35
CA LEU A 318 -30.26 5.36 21.97
C LEU A 318 -29.07 4.40 21.74
N ALA A 319 -28.49 3.80 22.79
CA ALA A 319 -27.45 2.78 22.64
C ALA A 319 -27.99 1.47 22.03
N PRO A 320 -27.26 0.76 21.16
CA PRO A 320 -27.62 -0.60 20.76
C PRO A 320 -27.57 -1.55 21.98
N PRO A 321 -28.53 -2.46 22.17
CA PRO A 321 -28.47 -3.45 23.25
C PRO A 321 -27.33 -4.45 23.02
N ARG A 322 -26.65 -4.85 24.10
CA ARG A 322 -25.70 -5.98 24.12
C ARG A 322 -26.46 -7.28 23.87
N GLU A 323 -26.01 -8.08 22.91
CA GLU A 323 -26.54 -9.43 22.71
C GLU A 323 -25.74 -10.42 23.56
N SER A 324 -26.37 -10.92 24.63
CA SER A 324 -25.84 -12.01 25.44
C SER A 324 -25.99 -13.33 24.67
N LEU A 325 -24.86 -13.97 24.36
CA LEU A 325 -24.82 -15.33 23.78
C LEU A 325 -25.45 -16.34 24.76
N PRO A 326 -26.28 -17.28 24.27
CA PRO A 326 -26.79 -18.35 25.13
C PRO A 326 -25.68 -19.37 25.45
N SER A 327 -25.53 -19.63 26.74
CA SER A 327 -24.74 -20.74 27.29
C SER A 327 -25.20 -22.07 26.69
N SER A 328 -24.24 -22.89 26.28
CA SER A 328 -24.45 -24.24 25.75
C SER A 328 -25.28 -25.11 26.69
N PRO A 329 -26.30 -25.84 26.21
CA PRO A 329 -26.81 -27.00 26.93
C PRO A 329 -26.01 -28.26 26.55
N GLN A 330 -25.62 -28.97 27.60
CA GLN A 330 -25.03 -30.30 27.58
C GLN A 330 -25.90 -31.32 26.83
N SER A 331 -25.24 -32.27 26.17
CA SER A 331 -25.86 -33.47 25.60
C SER A 331 -26.59 -34.31 26.65
N PRO A 332 -27.61 -35.07 26.23
CA PRO A 332 -27.46 -36.52 26.31
C PRO A 332 -27.89 -37.27 25.04
N ALA A 333 -27.51 -38.55 25.02
CA ALA A 333 -27.41 -39.45 23.88
C ALA A 333 -28.69 -40.25 23.53
N ALA A 334 -28.67 -40.76 22.29
CA ALA A 334 -29.28 -41.99 21.75
C ALA A 334 -30.81 -42.10 21.56
N ALA A 335 -31.27 -42.21 20.29
CA ALA A 335 -31.83 -43.45 19.67
C ALA A 335 -32.65 -43.19 18.37
N THR A 336 -32.11 -43.68 17.24
CA THR A 336 -32.73 -44.49 16.15
C THR A 336 -34.09 -44.17 15.45
N SER A 337 -34.02 -44.22 14.10
CA SER A 337 -35.05 -44.65 13.08
C SER A 337 -36.22 -43.69 12.75
N SER A 338 -36.73 -43.47 11.51
CA SER A 338 -36.62 -44.12 10.19
C SER A 338 -37.11 -43.20 9.05
N SER A 339 -36.49 -43.33 7.86
CA SER A 339 -37.04 -43.42 6.47
C SER A 339 -38.28 -42.62 6.02
N SER A 340 -38.17 -41.88 4.88
CA SER A 340 -38.91 -42.18 3.63
C SER A 340 -38.51 -41.33 2.40
N ALA A 341 -38.26 -42.07 1.33
CA ALA A 341 -38.12 -41.84 -0.12
C ALA A 341 -38.53 -40.53 -0.85
N SER A 342 -37.66 -40.17 -1.81
CA SER A 342 -37.81 -39.40 -3.08
C SER A 342 -38.89 -39.99 -4.05
N PRO A 343 -39.27 -39.39 -5.23
CA PRO A 343 -38.44 -38.58 -6.16
C PRO A 343 -39.07 -37.49 -7.07
N SER A 344 -38.15 -36.77 -7.74
CA SER A 344 -38.15 -36.02 -9.02
C SER A 344 -39.42 -35.72 -9.82
N ALA A 345 -39.54 -34.47 -10.32
CA ALA A 345 -39.50 -34.13 -11.76
C ALA A 345 -39.61 -32.60 -12.01
N SER A 346 -38.81 -32.08 -12.94
CA SER A 346 -38.91 -30.72 -13.53
C SER A 346 -39.81 -30.74 -14.78
N PRO A 347 -40.56 -29.67 -15.11
CA PRO A 347 -41.20 -29.53 -16.41
C PRO A 347 -40.55 -28.48 -17.31
N LYS A 348 -40.56 -28.74 -18.62
CA LYS A 348 -40.26 -27.82 -19.72
C LYS A 348 -41.58 -27.53 -20.49
N PRO A 349 -41.78 -26.37 -21.14
CA PRO A 349 -43.06 -25.96 -21.71
C PRO A 349 -43.16 -26.17 -23.24
N ALA A 350 -44.39 -26.12 -23.76
CA ALA A 350 -44.75 -26.03 -25.18
C ALA A 350 -45.86 -24.95 -25.34
N ASP A 351 -45.76 -24.03 -26.31
CA ASP A 351 -46.48 -24.10 -27.60
C ASP A 351 -46.24 -22.85 -28.48
N SER A 352 -46.23 -23.06 -29.81
CA SER A 352 -46.09 -22.06 -30.92
C SER A 352 -47.48 -21.56 -31.39
N PRO A 353 -47.71 -20.73 -32.47
CA PRO A 353 -47.21 -20.79 -33.88
C PRO A 353 -46.89 -19.38 -34.49
N GLY A 354 -46.45 -19.12 -35.72
CA GLY A 354 -46.11 -19.83 -36.95
C GLY A 354 -45.89 -18.78 -38.09
N ASP A 355 -44.99 -19.03 -39.05
CA ASP A 355 -45.13 -18.76 -40.50
C ASP A 355 -43.78 -18.91 -41.26
N LEU A 356 -43.85 -19.51 -42.45
CA LEU A 356 -42.79 -19.78 -43.45
C LEU A 356 -43.02 -18.88 -44.70
N PRO A 357 -42.03 -18.64 -45.60
CA PRO A 357 -41.63 -19.58 -46.68
C PRO A 357 -40.11 -19.64 -46.97
N GLN A 358 -39.53 -20.84 -47.12
CA GLN A 358 -38.99 -21.48 -48.37
C GLN A 358 -38.02 -20.63 -49.23
N ASP A 359 -36.73 -21.05 -49.32
CA ASP A 359 -36.25 -21.83 -50.47
C ASP A 359 -34.77 -22.30 -50.39
N ALA A 360 -34.58 -23.54 -50.90
CA ALA A 360 -33.46 -24.11 -51.66
C ALA A 360 -32.06 -24.48 -51.06
N ALA A 361 -31.79 -25.80 -51.18
CA ALA A 361 -30.52 -26.52 -51.41
C ALA A 361 -29.49 -26.59 -50.25
N GLY A 362 -28.96 -27.74 -49.81
CA GLY A 362 -28.96 -29.11 -50.34
C GLY A 362 -27.55 -29.70 -50.17
N SER A 363 -27.46 -30.84 -49.46
CA SER A 363 -26.40 -31.87 -49.52
C SER A 363 -25.26 -31.88 -48.48
N THR A 364 -25.40 -32.82 -47.53
CA THR A 364 -24.39 -33.78 -47.01
C THR A 364 -24.92 -35.20 -47.38
N PRO A 365 -24.24 -36.37 -47.24
CA PRO A 365 -22.91 -36.77 -46.70
C PRO A 365 -22.23 -37.85 -47.64
N PRO A 366 -21.43 -38.91 -47.27
CA PRO A 366 -20.77 -39.39 -46.02
C PRO A 366 -19.31 -39.95 -46.23
N PRO A 367 -18.65 -40.60 -45.22
CA PRO A 367 -17.27 -41.14 -45.28
C PRO A 367 -17.20 -42.67 -45.52
N PRO A 368 -15.99 -43.27 -45.63
CA PRO A 368 -15.71 -44.62 -45.10
C PRO A 368 -14.37 -44.69 -44.31
N GLU A 369 -14.26 -45.30 -43.13
CA GLU A 369 -14.12 -46.74 -42.78
C GLU A 369 -12.84 -47.48 -43.25
N SER A 370 -12.00 -47.82 -42.24
CA SER A 370 -11.48 -49.17 -41.91
C SER A 370 -10.14 -49.72 -42.46
N THR A 371 -9.38 -50.29 -41.48
CA THR A 371 -8.36 -51.37 -41.48
C THR A 371 -6.99 -51.13 -42.16
N SER A 372 -5.84 -51.36 -41.52
CA SER A 372 -5.35 -52.68 -41.08
C SER A 372 -3.97 -52.60 -40.38
N ASP A 373 -3.80 -53.44 -39.35
CA ASP A 373 -2.54 -53.92 -38.74
C ASP A 373 -1.98 -55.09 -39.62
N PRO A 374 -0.67 -55.46 -39.57
CA PRO A 374 -0.25 -56.49 -38.60
C PRO A 374 1.22 -56.44 -38.11
N SER A 375 1.46 -57.22 -37.04
CA SER A 375 2.70 -57.40 -36.27
C SER A 375 3.73 -58.41 -36.82
N GLY A 376 5.02 -58.11 -36.57
CA GLY A 376 6.10 -59.03 -36.12
C GLY A 376 7.15 -59.51 -37.16
N PRO A 377 8.39 -59.95 -36.78
CA PRO A 377 9.08 -59.96 -35.46
C PRO A 377 10.57 -59.46 -35.44
N ARG A 378 11.12 -59.42 -34.21
CA ARG A 378 12.51 -59.18 -33.68
C ARG A 378 13.65 -60.02 -34.35
N PRO A 379 14.99 -59.87 -34.06
CA PRO A 379 15.60 -59.53 -32.75
C PRO A 379 17.02 -58.85 -32.66
N SER A 380 17.42 -58.61 -31.40
CA SER A 380 18.77 -58.69 -30.79
C SER A 380 19.81 -57.57 -30.99
N THR A 381 20.19 -56.89 -29.89
CA THR A 381 21.51 -57.09 -29.24
C THR A 381 21.57 -56.44 -27.84
N LEU A 382 21.93 -57.25 -26.86
CA LEU A 382 22.37 -56.90 -25.50
C LEU A 382 23.86 -57.21 -25.45
N ASP A 383 24.67 -56.37 -24.77
CA ASP A 383 25.82 -56.83 -23.98
C ASP A 383 26.39 -55.71 -23.08
N PRO A 384 27.16 -56.05 -22.02
CA PRO A 384 27.11 -55.38 -20.74
C PRO A 384 28.44 -54.72 -20.30
N ARG A 385 28.33 -53.92 -19.21
CA ARG A 385 29.41 -53.29 -18.45
C ARG A 385 30.42 -54.30 -17.87
N PRO A 386 31.69 -53.88 -17.71
CA PRO A 386 32.47 -54.23 -16.53
C PRO A 386 33.18 -53.02 -15.91
N SER A 387 33.15 -52.89 -14.59
CA SER A 387 34.12 -52.18 -13.71
C SER A 387 33.61 -52.39 -12.28
N GLY A 388 34.29 -53.01 -11.33
CA GLY A 388 35.74 -53.05 -11.11
C GLY A 388 36.11 -52.02 -10.04
N SER A 389 35.58 -52.15 -8.82
CA SER A 389 35.89 -51.27 -7.69
C SER A 389 36.92 -51.96 -6.78
N GLN A 390 38.16 -51.47 -6.80
CA GLN A 390 39.17 -51.82 -5.81
C GLN A 390 39.00 -50.95 -4.57
N SER A 391 39.10 -51.62 -3.42
CA SER A 391 39.16 -51.07 -2.07
C SER A 391 40.44 -50.27 -1.82
N SER A 392 40.35 -49.22 -1.01
CA SER A 392 41.41 -48.87 -0.06
C SER A 392 40.84 -48.13 1.15
N THR A 393 40.87 -48.88 2.24
CA THR A 393 40.64 -48.54 3.64
C THR A 393 41.87 -47.80 4.19
N ILE A 394 41.69 -46.66 4.87
CA ILE A 394 42.56 -46.25 5.98
C ILE A 394 41.68 -45.58 7.05
N ALA A 395 41.76 -46.12 8.26
CA ALA A 395 41.18 -45.59 9.50
C ALA A 395 42.30 -45.61 10.59
N PRO A 396 42.05 -45.15 11.84
CA PRO A 396 42.66 -44.00 12.54
C PRO A 396 43.68 -44.45 13.63
N PRO A 397 44.20 -43.62 14.58
CA PRO A 397 43.49 -43.22 15.84
C PRO A 397 44.12 -41.94 16.53
N PRO A 398 43.99 -41.66 17.86
CA PRO A 398 42.95 -41.95 18.86
C PRO A 398 42.42 -40.71 19.63
N SER A 399 41.36 -41.00 20.39
CA SER A 399 40.61 -40.20 21.37
C SER A 399 41.36 -39.79 22.63
N ASP A 400 40.91 -38.68 23.25
CA ASP A 400 41.04 -38.44 24.69
C ASP A 400 39.70 -38.01 25.30
N SER A 401 39.45 -38.44 26.54
CA SER A 401 38.13 -38.56 27.15
C SER A 401 37.96 -37.72 28.43
N ARG A 402 36.76 -37.11 28.56
CA ARG A 402 35.93 -36.89 29.78
C ARG A 402 36.30 -35.76 30.78
N PRO A 403 35.35 -35.31 31.67
CA PRO A 403 34.02 -35.88 31.98
C PRO A 403 32.81 -34.92 32.03
N SER A 404 31.63 -35.56 32.01
CA SER A 404 30.28 -35.06 32.31
C SER A 404 30.01 -34.89 33.82
N GLY A 405 29.09 -33.99 34.18
CA GLY A 405 28.43 -33.93 35.49
C GLY A 405 26.91 -34.11 35.37
N GLN A 406 26.36 -35.05 36.13
CA GLN A 406 24.95 -35.48 36.16
C GLN A 406 24.09 -34.69 37.17
N VAL A 407 22.79 -34.85 36.97
CA VAL A 407 21.58 -34.34 37.65
C VAL A 407 21.22 -35.12 38.94
N ALA A 408 20.59 -34.48 39.93
CA ALA A 408 19.60 -35.07 40.86
C ALA A 408 18.85 -34.01 41.73
N PRO A 409 17.66 -34.31 42.32
CA PRO A 409 16.49 -33.39 42.36
C PRO A 409 15.80 -33.17 43.75
N LEU A 410 14.61 -32.51 43.71
CA LEU A 410 13.44 -32.54 44.63
C LEU A 410 13.31 -31.55 45.84
N SER A 411 12.30 -30.67 45.68
CA SER A 411 11.15 -30.38 46.60
C SER A 411 11.28 -29.47 47.84
N SER A 412 10.45 -28.41 47.85
CA SER A 412 9.51 -28.09 48.95
C SER A 412 8.43 -27.04 48.55
N LEU A 413 7.14 -27.42 48.68
CA LEU A 413 5.88 -26.67 48.41
C LEU A 413 5.48 -25.71 49.58
N PRO A 414 4.51 -24.76 49.44
CA PRO A 414 3.05 -25.00 49.66
C PRO A 414 2.07 -24.23 48.70
N PRO A 415 0.72 -24.41 48.80
CA PRO A 415 -0.19 -24.40 47.64
C PRO A 415 -1.32 -23.32 47.60
N VAL A 416 -2.11 -23.37 46.50
CA VAL A 416 -3.48 -22.83 46.25
C VAL A 416 -3.56 -21.31 45.92
N THR A 417 -4.07 -20.85 44.78
CA THR A 417 -5.46 -20.94 44.28
C THR A 417 -5.56 -20.75 42.76
N SER A 418 -6.45 -21.53 42.14
CA SER A 418 -6.84 -21.42 40.74
C SER A 418 -7.57 -20.11 40.47
N ARG A 419 -7.03 -19.30 39.54
CA ARG A 419 -7.80 -18.33 38.76
C ARG A 419 -7.56 -18.61 37.29
N THR A 420 -8.62 -19.06 36.63
CA THR A 420 -8.72 -19.20 35.19
C THR A 420 -8.60 -17.82 34.57
N ALA A 421 -7.38 -17.39 34.26
CA ALA A 421 -7.09 -16.22 33.47
C ALA A 421 -6.67 -16.70 32.07
N MET A 422 -7.46 -16.31 31.07
CA MET A 422 -7.08 -16.47 29.67
C MET A 422 -5.71 -15.83 29.44
N ARG A 423 -4.78 -16.61 28.90
CA ARG A 423 -3.41 -16.21 28.63
C ARG A 423 -3.35 -14.99 27.69
N PRO A 424 -2.51 -14.00 27.98
CA PRO A 424 -2.10 -12.99 27.00
C PRO A 424 -1.26 -13.68 25.91
N PHE A 425 -1.54 -13.35 24.64
CA PHE A 425 -0.70 -13.73 23.50
C PHE A 425 0.57 -12.89 23.51
N THR A 426 1.57 -13.33 24.27
CA THR A 426 2.97 -13.02 24.00
C THR A 426 3.66 -14.34 23.76
N ASP A 427 3.84 -14.69 22.49
CA ASP A 427 4.94 -15.55 22.07
C ASP A 427 5.18 -15.32 20.58
N THR A 428 6.33 -14.73 20.26
CA THR A 428 6.98 -14.82 18.95
C THR A 428 7.51 -16.25 18.77
N SER A 429 6.62 -17.24 18.83
CA SER A 429 6.90 -18.54 18.25
C SER A 429 6.79 -18.34 16.75
N ALA A 430 7.91 -18.40 16.03
CA ALA A 430 7.93 -18.28 14.58
C ALA A 430 7.00 -19.34 13.99
N THR A 431 5.80 -18.93 13.60
CA THR A 431 4.86 -19.78 12.85
C THR A 431 5.58 -20.18 11.59
N LEU A 432 5.68 -21.48 11.31
CA LEU A 432 6.30 -21.97 10.08
C LEU A 432 5.58 -21.36 8.87
N PRO A 433 6.29 -21.07 7.76
CA PRO A 433 5.68 -20.43 6.60
C PRO A 433 4.58 -21.29 5.95
N THR A 434 4.56 -22.60 6.22
CA THR A 434 3.50 -23.54 5.82
C THR A 434 2.24 -23.49 6.68
N THR A 435 2.26 -22.78 7.80
CA THR A 435 1.10 -22.65 8.67
C THR A 435 0.28 -21.43 8.23
N ALA A 436 -1.03 -21.60 8.10
CA ALA A 436 -1.94 -20.48 7.90
C ALA A 436 -1.88 -19.55 9.13
N LEU A 437 -1.95 -18.24 8.92
CA LEU A 437 -2.00 -17.24 9.99
C LEU A 437 -3.37 -17.22 10.69
N TYR A 438 -4.45 -17.52 9.96
CA TYR A 438 -5.83 -17.42 10.43
C TYR A 438 -6.66 -18.71 10.31
N PRO A 439 -6.12 -19.91 10.62
CA PRO A 439 -6.82 -21.17 10.38
C PRO A 439 -8.11 -21.28 11.19
N ALA A 440 -8.12 -20.76 12.42
CA ALA A 440 -9.29 -20.75 13.29
C ALA A 440 -10.46 -19.92 12.74
N LEU A 441 -10.19 -18.97 11.83
CA LEU A 441 -11.21 -18.06 11.30
C LEU A 441 -12.05 -18.69 10.17
N ALA A 442 -11.57 -19.76 9.55
CA ALA A 442 -12.24 -20.40 8.42
C ALA A 442 -13.63 -20.95 8.80
N ALA A 443 -13.73 -21.58 9.96
CA ALA A 443 -14.97 -22.23 10.43
C ALA A 443 -16.00 -21.28 11.06
N LEU A 444 -15.67 -19.99 11.23
CA LEU A 444 -16.54 -19.03 11.90
C LEU A 444 -17.61 -18.47 10.95
N THR A 445 -18.70 -17.97 11.52
CA THR A 445 -19.71 -17.22 10.75
C THR A 445 -19.08 -15.97 10.15
N PRO A 446 -19.58 -15.45 9.01
CA PRO A 446 -18.98 -14.30 8.33
C PRO A 446 -18.78 -13.07 9.23
N ALA A 447 -19.78 -12.73 10.06
CA ALA A 447 -19.69 -11.61 10.99
C ALA A 447 -18.63 -11.81 12.10
N VAL A 448 -18.55 -13.01 12.69
CA VAL A 448 -17.56 -13.31 13.73
C VAL A 448 -16.15 -13.37 13.14
N ARG A 449 -16.00 -13.96 11.94
CA ARG A 449 -14.75 -13.98 11.17
C ARG A 449 -14.23 -12.57 10.92
N CYS A 450 -15.09 -11.70 10.41
CA CYS A 450 -14.77 -10.29 10.17
C CYS A 450 -14.26 -9.61 11.44
N LYS A 451 -14.99 -9.79 12.55
CA LYS A 451 -14.62 -9.20 13.84
C LYS A 451 -13.27 -9.68 14.35
N GLN A 452 -13.04 -10.98 14.36
CA GLN A 452 -11.77 -11.53 14.84
C GLN A 452 -10.60 -11.17 13.93
N LEU A 453 -10.80 -11.10 12.62
CA LEU A 453 -9.78 -10.63 11.69
C LEU A 453 -9.43 -9.15 11.95
N ALA A 454 -10.43 -8.28 12.15
CA ALA A 454 -10.20 -6.88 12.49
C ALA A 454 -9.38 -6.75 13.79
N VAL A 455 -9.72 -7.52 14.83
CA VAL A 455 -8.95 -7.55 16.09
C VAL A 455 -7.51 -8.00 15.85
N ALA A 456 -7.29 -9.08 15.09
CA ALA A 456 -5.95 -9.58 14.79
C ALA A 456 -5.09 -8.55 14.03
N LEU A 457 -5.69 -7.83 13.07
CA LEU A 457 -5.00 -6.80 12.29
C LEU A 457 -4.81 -5.48 13.07
N HIS A 458 -5.60 -5.22 14.11
CA HIS A 458 -5.56 -3.99 14.89
C HIS A 458 -4.93 -4.10 16.29
N GLY A 459 -4.49 -5.29 16.72
CA GLY A 459 -3.90 -5.53 18.04
C GLY A 459 -2.63 -4.74 18.36
N ASP A 460 -2.23 -4.67 19.63
CA ASP A 460 -1.13 -3.83 20.08
C ASP A 460 0.24 -4.47 19.81
N GLN A 461 1.00 -3.94 18.84
CA GLN A 461 2.43 -4.21 18.69
C GLN A 461 3.22 -2.90 18.62
N GLU A 462 4.46 -2.93 19.12
CA GLU A 462 5.34 -1.75 19.24
C GLU A 462 5.65 -1.14 17.87
N PHE A 463 5.29 0.13 17.68
CA PHE A 463 5.80 0.99 16.60
C PHE A 463 7.26 1.37 16.92
N PRO A 464 8.09 1.72 15.91
CA PRO A 464 9.42 2.28 16.16
C PRO A 464 9.33 3.39 17.22
N LYS A 465 10.09 3.25 18.31
CA LYS A 465 9.87 3.90 19.63
C LYS A 465 10.05 5.43 19.66
N ASP A 466 10.15 6.08 18.52
CA ASP A 466 10.40 7.50 18.45
C ASP A 466 9.07 8.27 18.38
N ALA A 467 8.65 8.78 19.54
CA ALA A 467 7.77 9.94 19.65
C ALA A 467 6.37 9.81 19.00
N THR A 468 5.58 8.79 19.37
CA THR A 468 4.13 8.79 19.12
C THR A 468 3.35 8.83 20.42
N LEU A 469 2.37 9.73 20.52
CA LEU A 469 1.47 9.83 21.66
C LEU A 469 0.19 9.07 21.36
N SER A 470 -0.01 7.94 22.05
CA SER A 470 -1.22 7.13 21.92
C SER A 470 -2.47 7.90 22.35
N ILE A 471 -3.57 7.78 21.60
CA ILE A 471 -4.85 8.42 21.93
C ILE A 471 -6.04 7.51 21.61
N THR A 472 -6.95 7.36 22.59
CA THR A 472 -8.23 6.68 22.38
C THR A 472 -9.22 7.59 21.66
N LEU A 473 -10.24 7.01 21.02
CA LEU A 473 -11.29 7.76 20.33
C LEU A 473 -12.04 8.71 21.28
N VAL A 474 -12.31 8.25 22.51
CA VAL A 474 -13.00 9.05 23.53
C VAL A 474 -12.14 10.26 23.92
N GLU A 475 -10.85 10.06 24.19
CA GLU A 475 -9.92 11.14 24.53
C GLU A 475 -9.79 12.15 23.40
N LEU A 476 -9.72 11.68 22.15
CA LEU A 476 -9.70 12.55 20.98
C LEU A 476 -10.95 13.43 20.92
N LEU A 477 -12.14 12.83 21.04
CA LEU A 477 -13.41 13.55 20.97
C LEU A 477 -13.60 14.54 22.13
N LYS A 478 -12.97 14.31 23.29
CA LYS A 478 -12.94 15.27 24.41
C LYS A 478 -12.15 16.53 24.10
N THR A 479 -11.12 16.43 23.25
CA THR A 479 -10.34 17.60 22.83
C THR A 479 -11.02 18.41 21.74
N ALA A 480 -12.01 17.84 21.06
CA ALA A 480 -12.68 18.45 19.92
C ALA A 480 -13.87 19.33 20.35
N SER A 481 -13.96 20.51 19.75
CA SER A 481 -15.22 21.28 19.79
C SER A 481 -16.34 20.50 19.08
N PRO A 482 -17.63 20.73 19.37
CA PRO A 482 -18.71 19.90 18.83
C PRO A 482 -18.93 20.03 17.31
N GLY A 483 -18.42 21.09 16.68
CA GLY A 483 -18.63 21.41 15.25
C GLY A 483 -17.85 20.56 14.23
N PRO A 484 -16.51 20.37 14.35
CA PRO A 484 -15.71 19.68 13.32
C PRO A 484 -15.43 18.20 13.63
N ARG A 485 -16.42 17.44 14.12
CA ARG A 485 -16.20 16.03 14.50
C ARG A 485 -15.96 15.09 13.31
N GLN A 486 -16.60 15.31 12.16
CA GLN A 486 -16.47 14.40 11.01
C GLN A 486 -15.04 14.34 10.45
N PRO A 487 -14.37 15.46 10.10
CA PRO A 487 -12.99 15.40 9.59
C PRO A 487 -12.01 14.79 10.59
N LEU A 488 -12.25 15.01 11.89
CA LEU A 488 -11.44 14.44 12.96
C LEU A 488 -11.58 12.91 13.05
N LEU A 489 -12.81 12.39 12.91
CA LEU A 489 -13.06 10.94 12.87
C LEU A 489 -12.43 10.30 11.63
N SER A 490 -12.53 10.91 10.47
CA SER A 490 -11.89 10.40 9.25
C SER A 490 -10.36 10.39 9.36
N ALA A 491 -9.76 11.44 9.95
CA ALA A 491 -8.31 11.44 10.24
C ALA A 491 -7.92 10.33 11.24
N TYR A 492 -8.77 10.06 12.24
CA TYR A 492 -8.54 8.99 13.22
C TYR A 492 -8.55 7.61 12.55
N TRP A 493 -9.56 7.33 11.72
CA TRP A 493 -9.67 6.04 11.03
C TRP A 493 -8.59 5.84 9.97
N LEU A 494 -8.23 6.89 9.23
CA LEU A 494 -7.11 6.83 8.28
C LEU A 494 -5.79 6.48 8.99
N ALA A 495 -5.49 7.12 10.12
CA ALA A 495 -4.29 6.80 10.89
C ALA A 495 -4.33 5.37 11.46
N ARG A 496 -5.50 4.86 11.89
CA ARG A 496 -5.65 3.44 12.28
C ARG A 496 -5.43 2.48 11.11
N GLN A 497 -5.91 2.82 9.92
CA GLN A 497 -5.72 2.03 8.71
C GLN A 497 -4.24 1.92 8.38
N LYS A 498 -3.54 3.05 8.22
CA LYS A 498 -2.11 3.07 7.87
C LYS A 498 -1.23 2.37 8.90
N ALA A 499 -1.60 2.46 10.18
CA ALA A 499 -0.95 1.72 11.25
C ALA A 499 -1.15 0.19 11.13
N ALA A 500 -2.28 -0.28 10.62
CA ALA A 500 -2.54 -1.70 10.35
C ALA A 500 -1.85 -2.18 9.06
N GLU A 501 -1.88 -1.38 7.99
CA GLU A 501 -1.19 -1.69 6.73
C GLU A 501 0.32 -1.86 6.95
N TYR A 502 0.95 -0.93 7.68
CA TYR A 502 2.38 -0.98 8.02
C TYR A 502 2.75 -2.29 8.73
N ARG A 503 1.88 -2.77 9.63
CA ARG A 503 2.09 -4.03 10.36
C ARG A 503 1.86 -5.26 9.49
N ALA A 504 0.83 -5.26 8.65
CA ALA A 504 0.58 -6.33 7.70
C ALA A 504 1.80 -6.54 6.76
N LEU A 505 2.40 -5.45 6.29
CA LEU A 505 3.64 -5.51 5.49
C LEU A 505 4.85 -6.02 6.29
N GLY A 506 4.91 -5.73 7.59
CA GLY A 506 5.88 -6.35 8.50
C GLY A 506 5.75 -7.87 8.60
N GLN A 507 4.52 -8.40 8.60
CA GLN A 507 4.26 -9.85 8.58
C GLN A 507 4.69 -10.48 7.26
N VAL A 508 4.46 -9.80 6.13
CA VAL A 508 4.92 -10.25 4.80
C VAL A 508 6.45 -10.34 4.74
N LEU A 509 7.17 -9.37 5.32
CA LEU A 509 8.63 -9.42 5.38
C LEU A 509 9.13 -10.59 6.24
N ALA A 510 8.52 -10.81 7.41
CA ALA A 510 8.85 -11.97 8.24
C ALA A 510 8.60 -13.29 7.51
N LEU A 511 7.57 -13.36 6.66
CA LEU A 511 7.33 -14.54 5.82
C LEU A 511 8.43 -14.72 4.77
N PHE A 512 8.91 -13.65 4.13
CA PHE A 512 10.04 -13.75 3.20
C PHE A 512 11.32 -14.22 3.91
N ASP A 513 11.58 -13.75 5.13
CA ASP A 513 12.71 -14.22 5.95
C ASP A 513 12.62 -15.73 6.23
N GLN A 514 11.40 -16.26 6.42
CA GLN A 514 11.18 -17.70 6.59
C GLN A 514 11.25 -18.49 5.27
N LEU A 515 10.99 -17.85 4.13
CA LEU A 515 11.04 -18.48 2.81
C LEU A 515 12.48 -18.62 2.29
N GLU A 516 13.37 -17.69 2.62
CA GLU A 516 14.80 -17.72 2.24
C GLU A 516 15.50 -19.06 2.49
N PRO A 517 15.45 -19.67 3.70
CA PRO A 517 16.11 -20.95 3.93
C PRO A 517 15.51 -22.10 3.08
N LEU A 518 14.21 -22.05 2.76
CA LEU A 518 13.56 -23.07 1.95
C LEU A 518 14.03 -23.01 0.50
N VAL A 519 14.13 -21.81 -0.06
CA VAL A 519 14.64 -21.63 -1.43
C VAL A 519 16.13 -21.94 -1.50
N LEU A 520 16.89 -21.60 -0.47
CA LEU A 520 18.32 -21.94 -0.38
C LEU A 520 18.57 -23.46 -0.37
N GLN A 521 17.72 -24.23 0.32
CA GLN A 521 17.80 -25.70 0.32
C GLN A 521 17.62 -26.29 -1.08
N ARG A 522 16.81 -25.63 -1.92
CA ARG A 522 16.52 -26.02 -3.30
C ARG A 522 17.41 -25.33 -4.34
N ARG A 523 18.51 -24.68 -3.92
CA ARG A 523 19.41 -23.94 -4.83
C ARG A 523 20.02 -24.79 -5.95
N SER A 524 20.17 -26.10 -5.71
CA SER A 524 20.72 -27.06 -6.67
C SER A 524 19.69 -27.55 -7.68
N ASP A 525 18.40 -27.26 -7.47
CA ASP A 525 17.36 -27.58 -8.43
C ASP A 525 17.52 -26.71 -9.67
N ALA A 526 17.01 -27.18 -10.81
CA ALA A 526 17.16 -26.52 -12.09
C ALA A 526 16.68 -25.05 -12.13
N ALA A 527 15.70 -24.70 -11.29
CA ALA A 527 15.18 -23.33 -11.14
C ALA A 527 15.59 -22.66 -9.81
N GLY A 528 16.46 -23.28 -9.00
CA GLY A 528 16.78 -22.84 -7.65
C GLY A 528 17.44 -21.46 -7.57
N ALA A 529 18.40 -21.19 -8.46
CA ALA A 529 19.07 -19.89 -8.53
C ALA A 529 18.12 -18.75 -8.93
N ALA A 530 17.27 -18.99 -9.93
CA ALA A 530 16.22 -18.06 -10.34
C ALA A 530 15.24 -17.77 -9.19
N ALA A 531 14.81 -18.82 -8.47
CA ALA A 531 13.91 -18.69 -7.33
C ALA A 531 14.47 -17.80 -6.22
N MET A 532 15.77 -17.90 -5.91
CA MET A 532 16.41 -17.02 -4.92
C MET A 532 16.36 -15.54 -5.34
N LEU A 533 16.59 -15.26 -6.63
CA LEU A 533 16.55 -13.90 -7.16
C LEU A 533 15.12 -13.34 -7.14
N GLN A 534 14.11 -14.16 -7.46
CA GLN A 534 12.70 -13.77 -7.40
C GLN A 534 12.27 -13.46 -5.97
N VAL A 535 12.59 -14.31 -4.98
CA VAL A 535 12.31 -14.04 -3.56
C VAL A 535 12.99 -12.76 -3.10
N ARG A 536 14.26 -12.55 -3.48
CA ARG A 536 14.98 -11.31 -3.16
C ARG A 536 14.29 -10.08 -3.74
N ALA A 537 13.86 -10.14 -5.00
CA ALA A 537 13.14 -9.04 -5.64
C ALA A 537 11.83 -8.71 -4.90
N CYS A 538 11.03 -9.73 -4.57
CA CYS A 538 9.78 -9.56 -3.83
C CYS A 538 9.99 -9.03 -2.40
N LYS A 539 11.02 -9.50 -1.69
CA LYS A 539 11.38 -9.00 -0.36
C LYS A 539 11.78 -7.52 -0.38
N LEU A 540 12.62 -7.12 -1.33
CA LEU A 540 13.01 -5.71 -1.52
C LEU A 540 11.80 -4.83 -1.85
N ALA A 541 10.89 -5.32 -2.71
CA ALA A 541 9.65 -4.62 -3.04
C ALA A 541 8.72 -4.46 -1.82
N ALA A 542 8.59 -5.51 -0.99
CA ALA A 542 7.80 -5.46 0.23
C ALA A 542 8.39 -4.48 1.27
N ASP A 543 9.72 -4.43 1.39
CA ASP A 543 10.41 -3.50 2.30
C ASP A 543 10.23 -2.04 1.84
N ALA A 544 10.37 -1.80 0.53
CA ALA A 544 10.07 -0.51 -0.05
C ALA A 544 8.61 -0.08 0.19
N ARG A 545 7.65 -0.99 -0.01
CA ARG A 545 6.22 -0.72 0.26
C ARG A 545 5.97 -0.41 1.73
N ARG A 546 6.63 -1.12 2.64
CA ARG A 546 6.54 -0.85 4.09
C ARG A 546 7.06 0.55 4.44
N LEU A 547 8.17 1.01 3.85
CA LEU A 547 8.67 2.37 4.06
C LEU A 547 7.72 3.44 3.49
N GLN A 548 7.11 3.19 2.32
CA GLN A 548 6.08 4.07 1.75
C GLN A 548 4.88 4.19 2.71
N THR A 549 4.34 3.05 3.16
CA THR A 549 3.24 3.04 4.13
C THR A 549 3.63 3.69 5.46
N TYR A 550 4.90 3.62 5.88
CA TYR A 550 5.37 4.34 7.06
C TYR A 550 5.34 5.86 6.87
N ALA A 551 5.75 6.37 5.70
CA ALA A 551 5.60 7.79 5.38
C ALA A 551 4.13 8.23 5.33
N GLU A 552 3.23 7.39 4.81
CA GLU A 552 1.78 7.63 4.82
C GLU A 552 1.19 7.60 6.24
N LEU A 553 1.65 6.70 7.11
CA LEU A 553 1.27 6.68 8.52
C LEU A 553 1.66 7.99 9.21
N LEU A 554 2.90 8.44 9.03
CA LEU A 554 3.36 9.73 9.56
C LEU A 554 2.51 10.90 9.03
N ALA A 555 2.09 10.86 7.77
CA ALA A 555 1.17 11.84 7.21
C ALA A 555 -0.20 11.81 7.91
N ALA A 556 -0.75 10.62 8.16
CA ALA A 556 -2.04 10.44 8.84
C ALA A 556 -1.97 10.88 10.32
N GLU A 557 -0.90 10.57 11.03
CA GLU A 557 -0.64 11.04 12.41
C GLU A 557 -0.52 12.57 12.47
N PHE A 558 0.19 13.16 11.51
CA PHE A 558 0.28 14.61 11.37
C PHE A 558 -1.10 15.25 11.16
N GLN A 559 -1.90 14.70 10.23
CA GLN A 559 -3.25 15.19 9.95
C GLN A 559 -4.15 15.11 11.20
N LEU A 560 -4.11 13.98 11.91
CA LEU A 560 -4.86 13.78 13.15
C LEU A 560 -4.43 14.80 14.22
N THR A 561 -3.12 14.98 14.42
CA THR A 561 -2.57 15.93 15.39
C THR A 561 -2.99 17.36 15.05
N SER A 562 -2.83 17.75 13.78
CA SER A 562 -3.22 19.06 13.28
C SER A 562 -4.73 19.32 13.46
N ALA A 563 -5.58 18.32 13.22
CA ALA A 563 -7.03 18.43 13.37
C ALA A 563 -7.46 18.67 14.83
N THR A 564 -6.66 18.23 15.81
CA THR A 564 -6.93 18.50 17.24
C THR A 564 -6.44 19.87 17.72
N GLY A 565 -5.76 20.64 16.87
CA GLY A 565 -5.15 21.92 17.25
C GLY A 565 -3.98 21.78 18.24
N ARG A 566 -3.46 20.56 18.44
CA ARG A 566 -2.30 20.32 19.29
C ARG A 566 -1.03 20.88 18.65
N PRO A 567 -0.02 21.27 19.47
CA PRO A 567 1.29 21.63 18.96
C PRO A 567 1.86 20.50 18.09
N LEU A 568 2.41 20.86 16.93
CA LEU A 568 3.06 19.94 16.01
C LEU A 568 4.55 19.78 16.33
N GLU A 569 5.00 20.39 17.42
CA GLU A 569 6.34 20.29 17.99
C GLU A 569 6.36 19.10 18.95
N GLY A 570 6.99 18.01 18.54
CA GLY A 570 7.11 16.79 19.35
C GLY A 570 6.36 15.59 18.76
N PRO A 571 5.86 14.67 19.60
CA PRO A 571 5.24 13.44 19.15
C PRO A 571 3.86 13.68 18.53
N TRP A 572 3.57 12.98 17.43
CA TRP A 572 2.24 13.03 16.81
C TRP A 572 1.31 11.96 17.38
N LEU A 573 0.01 12.18 17.21
CA LEU A 573 -1.04 11.32 17.75
C LEU A 573 -1.14 10.00 16.99
N LEU A 574 -1.07 8.89 17.72
CA LEU A 574 -1.31 7.55 17.20
C LEU A 574 -2.61 6.99 17.79
N PRO A 575 -3.62 6.68 16.97
CA PRO A 575 -4.89 6.17 17.46
C PRO A 575 -4.81 4.71 17.94
N THR A 576 -5.49 4.39 19.05
CA THR A 576 -5.48 3.04 19.65
C THR A 576 -6.82 2.31 19.64
N THR A 577 -7.95 3.02 19.63
CA THR A 577 -9.27 2.38 19.61
C THR A 577 -9.47 1.63 18.29
N PRO A 578 -9.83 0.33 18.33
CA PRO A 578 -10.06 -0.44 17.12
C PRO A 578 -11.34 0.04 16.41
N PRO A 579 -11.40 -0.04 15.07
CA PRO A 579 -12.61 0.24 14.32
C PRO A 579 -13.72 -0.78 14.61
N HIS A 580 -14.98 -0.37 14.41
CA HIS A 580 -16.12 -1.27 14.45
C HIS A 580 -16.14 -2.19 13.23
N SER A 581 -16.30 -3.49 13.45
CA SER A 581 -16.22 -4.52 12.41
C SER A 581 -17.42 -5.47 12.41
N GLY A 582 -18.39 -5.25 13.29
CA GLY A 582 -19.63 -6.04 13.37
C GLY A 582 -20.78 -5.41 12.59
N PRO A 583 -21.95 -6.06 12.57
CA PRO A 583 -23.18 -5.45 12.06
C PRO A 583 -23.47 -4.15 12.82
N TYR A 584 -23.87 -3.10 12.10
CA TYR A 584 -24.23 -1.81 12.69
C TYR A 584 -25.72 -1.54 12.50
N LEU A 585 -26.44 -1.40 13.61
CA LEU A 585 -27.89 -1.22 13.60
C LEU A 585 -28.24 0.27 13.47
N LEU A 586 -28.65 0.68 12.27
CA LEU A 586 -29.05 2.06 11.98
C LEU A 586 -30.39 2.48 12.60
N LYS A 587 -31.18 1.57 13.20
CA LYS A 587 -32.46 1.86 13.87
C LYS A 587 -33.31 2.97 13.19
N LEU A 588 -33.45 2.92 11.86
CA LEU A 588 -34.06 4.02 11.08
C LEU A 588 -35.51 4.30 11.50
N GLU A 589 -36.23 3.25 11.90
CA GLU A 589 -37.61 3.31 12.41
C GLU A 589 -37.75 4.17 13.67
N ALA A 590 -36.67 4.31 14.45
CA ALA A 590 -36.65 5.12 15.67
C ALA A 590 -36.26 6.58 15.41
N GLN A 591 -35.93 6.94 14.17
CA GLN A 591 -35.45 8.28 13.81
C GLN A 591 -36.60 9.19 13.30
N PRO A 592 -36.49 10.52 13.46
CA PRO A 592 -37.48 11.44 12.92
C PRO A 592 -37.64 11.28 11.41
N GLN A 593 -38.88 11.16 10.92
CA GLN A 593 -39.15 10.96 9.48
C GLN A 593 -38.54 12.05 8.59
N ALA A 594 -38.50 13.30 9.07
CA ALA A 594 -37.86 14.42 8.36
C ALA A 594 -36.35 14.20 8.14
N LEU A 595 -35.66 13.55 9.08
CA LEU A 595 -34.24 13.20 8.96
C LEU A 595 -34.04 12.02 8.01
N VAL A 596 -34.87 10.97 8.15
CA VAL A 596 -34.84 9.77 7.31
C VAL A 596 -35.11 10.10 5.84
N ALA A 597 -35.98 11.08 5.57
CA ALA A 597 -36.30 11.52 4.21
C ALA A 597 -35.14 12.27 3.51
N THR A 598 -34.08 12.65 4.22
CA THR A 598 -32.94 13.34 3.59
C THR A 598 -32.14 12.41 2.67
N ARG A 599 -31.66 12.93 1.53
CA ARG A 599 -30.82 12.18 0.59
C ARG A 599 -29.58 11.57 1.24
N ARG A 600 -28.97 12.31 2.17
CA ARG A 600 -27.81 11.85 2.95
C ARG A 600 -28.15 10.60 3.77
N MET A 601 -29.28 10.62 4.50
CA MET A 601 -29.70 9.48 5.31
C MET A 601 -30.12 8.28 4.46
N GLN A 602 -30.83 8.50 3.34
CA GLN A 602 -31.16 7.45 2.37
C GLN A 602 -29.91 6.78 1.79
N ARG A 603 -28.88 7.57 1.47
CA ARG A 603 -27.59 7.03 1.01
C ARG A 603 -26.94 6.18 2.10
N LEU A 604 -26.87 6.68 3.34
CA LEU A 604 -26.25 5.95 4.46
C LEU A 604 -27.01 4.65 4.81
N ALA A 605 -28.34 4.66 4.72
CA ALA A 605 -29.19 3.49 4.89
C ALA A 605 -28.89 2.37 3.88
N ALA A 606 -28.47 2.72 2.66
CA ALA A 606 -28.05 1.76 1.65
C ALA A 606 -26.57 1.37 1.78
N VAL A 607 -25.70 2.35 2.03
CA VAL A 607 -24.23 2.19 2.00
C VAL A 607 -23.72 1.41 3.21
N VAL A 608 -24.19 1.69 4.43
CA VAL A 608 -23.65 1.04 5.65
C VAL A 608 -23.87 -0.48 5.62
N PRO A 609 -25.08 -1.01 5.32
CA PRO A 609 -25.27 -2.47 5.19
C PRO A 609 -24.44 -3.08 4.04
N ALA A 610 -24.39 -2.43 2.88
CA ALA A 610 -23.61 -2.90 1.73
C ALA A 610 -22.10 -2.98 2.04
N LEU A 611 -21.55 -2.00 2.77
CA LEU A 611 -20.17 -2.02 3.24
C LEU A 611 -19.94 -3.11 4.30
N SER A 612 -20.89 -3.35 5.20
CA SER A 612 -20.82 -4.47 6.16
C SER A 612 -20.76 -5.82 5.45
N ASP A 613 -21.58 -6.04 4.42
CA ASP A 613 -21.58 -7.27 3.64
C ASP A 613 -20.27 -7.42 2.84
N GLY A 614 -19.83 -6.34 2.19
CA GLY A 614 -18.54 -6.29 1.50
C GLY A 614 -17.37 -6.60 2.42
N LEU A 615 -17.39 -6.08 3.65
CA LEU A 615 -16.37 -6.32 4.67
C LEU A 615 -16.32 -7.80 5.08
N GLN A 616 -17.47 -8.46 5.23
CA GLN A 616 -17.54 -9.89 5.52
C GLN A 616 -17.00 -10.76 4.37
N GLN A 617 -17.29 -10.37 3.12
CA GLN A 617 -16.74 -11.03 1.92
C GLN A 617 -15.22 -10.85 1.85
N ARG A 618 -14.71 -9.64 2.12
CA ARG A 618 -13.26 -9.37 2.17
C ARG A 618 -12.57 -10.17 3.28
N ALA A 619 -13.18 -10.29 4.46
CA ALA A 619 -12.64 -11.12 5.52
C ALA A 619 -12.53 -12.60 5.11
N ALA A 620 -13.52 -13.13 4.36
CA ALA A 620 -13.44 -14.47 3.80
C ALA A 620 -12.31 -14.59 2.76
N ALA A 621 -12.16 -13.59 1.89
CA ALA A 621 -11.10 -13.56 0.88
C ALA A 621 -9.70 -13.56 1.51
N VAL A 622 -9.49 -12.82 2.61
CA VAL A 622 -8.21 -12.84 3.36
C VAL A 622 -7.91 -14.23 3.91
N VAL A 623 -8.88 -14.89 4.55
CA VAL A 623 -8.68 -16.23 5.13
C VAL A 623 -8.44 -17.28 4.03
N HIS A 624 -9.14 -17.18 2.90
CA HIS A 624 -8.89 -18.06 1.75
C HIS A 624 -7.51 -17.82 1.14
N ALA A 625 -7.10 -16.57 0.97
CA ALA A 625 -5.78 -16.24 0.43
C ALA A 625 -4.65 -16.70 1.36
N ASP A 626 -4.81 -16.56 2.68
CA ASP A 626 -3.85 -17.08 3.67
C ASP A 626 -3.74 -18.61 3.62
N THR A 627 -4.87 -19.31 3.47
CA THR A 627 -4.88 -20.78 3.29
C THR A 627 -4.21 -21.18 1.98
N ALA A 628 -4.52 -20.50 0.88
CA ALA A 628 -3.93 -20.75 -0.43
C ALA A 628 -2.40 -20.53 -0.39
N ARG A 629 -1.94 -19.49 0.30
CA ARG A 629 -0.52 -19.25 0.52
C ARG A 629 0.14 -20.36 1.34
N ALA A 630 -0.44 -20.72 2.48
CA ALA A 630 0.10 -21.79 3.32
C ALA A 630 0.26 -23.10 2.54
N ASN A 631 -0.75 -23.46 1.74
CA ASN A 631 -0.73 -24.61 0.84
C ASN A 631 0.34 -24.45 -0.26
N ALA A 632 0.45 -23.29 -0.90
CA ALA A 632 1.46 -23.04 -1.92
C ALA A 632 2.88 -23.20 -1.37
N VAL A 633 3.14 -22.73 -0.15
CA VAL A 633 4.44 -22.93 0.52
C VAL A 633 4.69 -24.42 0.79
N ALA A 634 3.69 -25.16 1.26
CA ALA A 634 3.82 -26.60 1.52
C ALA A 634 4.05 -27.42 0.22
N ASP A 635 3.33 -27.08 -0.84
CA ASP A 635 3.49 -27.65 -2.18
C ASP A 635 4.88 -27.33 -2.76
N TYR A 636 5.39 -26.11 -2.52
CA TYR A 636 6.75 -25.75 -2.91
C TYR A 636 7.79 -26.53 -2.11
N GLN A 637 7.61 -26.71 -0.80
CA GLN A 637 8.53 -27.50 0.02
C GLN A 637 8.59 -28.97 -0.42
N SER A 638 7.45 -29.53 -0.84
CA SER A 638 7.36 -30.91 -1.33
C SER A 638 7.77 -31.09 -2.80
N GLY A 639 8.12 -30.00 -3.51
CA GLY A 639 8.54 -30.06 -4.91
C GLY A 639 7.39 -30.12 -5.92
N VAL A 640 6.14 -29.99 -5.48
CA VAL A 640 4.94 -30.07 -6.32
C VAL A 640 4.70 -28.79 -7.12
N ARG A 641 5.02 -27.63 -6.54
CA ARG A 641 4.83 -26.31 -7.18
C ARG A 641 6.12 -25.53 -7.35
N ALA A 642 6.09 -24.59 -8.29
CA ALA A 642 7.14 -23.61 -8.51
C ALA A 642 7.07 -22.49 -7.47
N ILE A 643 8.17 -21.76 -7.30
CA ILE A 643 8.24 -20.61 -6.39
C ILE A 643 7.27 -19.48 -6.81
N ASP A 644 6.97 -19.36 -8.10
CA ASP A 644 6.06 -18.33 -8.63
C ASP A 644 4.67 -18.42 -7.98
N ASP A 645 4.15 -19.64 -7.77
CA ASP A 645 2.85 -19.85 -7.11
C ASP A 645 2.86 -19.35 -5.66
N VAL A 646 4.00 -19.53 -4.96
CA VAL A 646 4.20 -19.01 -3.60
C VAL A 646 4.19 -17.48 -3.64
N LEU A 647 4.95 -16.86 -4.55
CA LEU A 647 5.02 -15.41 -4.66
C LEU A 647 3.68 -14.79 -5.03
N ILE A 648 2.93 -15.40 -5.95
CA ILE A 648 1.59 -14.98 -6.35
C ILE A 648 0.63 -15.06 -5.14
N SER A 649 0.64 -16.16 -4.40
CA SER A 649 -0.24 -16.32 -3.23
C SER A 649 0.09 -15.37 -2.08
N ILE A 650 1.36 -15.02 -1.87
CA ILE A 650 1.78 -13.98 -0.90
C ILE A 650 1.21 -12.62 -1.32
N ASN A 651 1.37 -12.24 -2.59
CA ASN A 651 0.84 -10.97 -3.11
C ASN A 651 -0.69 -10.92 -3.01
N GLN A 652 -1.38 -12.00 -3.37
CA GLN A 652 -2.84 -12.09 -3.22
C GLN A 652 -3.28 -11.95 -1.77
N GLN A 653 -2.57 -12.56 -0.81
CA GLN A 653 -2.89 -12.39 0.61
C GLN A 653 -2.79 -10.93 1.03
N ILE A 654 -1.67 -10.27 0.75
CA ILE A 654 -1.50 -8.87 1.18
C ILE A 654 -2.50 -7.94 0.48
N ASP A 655 -2.78 -8.14 -0.81
CA ASP A 655 -3.78 -7.34 -1.54
C ASP A 655 -5.17 -7.48 -0.92
N GLN A 656 -5.59 -8.69 -0.55
CA GLN A 656 -6.87 -8.89 0.15
C GLN A 656 -6.87 -8.26 1.55
N THR A 657 -5.74 -8.33 2.27
CA THR A 657 -5.61 -7.72 3.60
C THR A 657 -5.71 -6.19 3.51
N LEU A 658 -5.03 -5.55 2.56
CA LEU A 658 -5.10 -4.10 2.37
C LEU A 658 -6.52 -3.66 1.94
N ALA A 659 -7.15 -4.39 1.01
CA ALA A 659 -8.52 -4.11 0.58
C ALA A 659 -9.55 -4.29 1.73
N PHE A 660 -9.33 -5.25 2.63
CA PHE A 660 -10.13 -5.40 3.84
C PHE A 660 -10.00 -4.17 4.75
N LEU A 661 -8.78 -3.68 4.99
CA LEU A 661 -8.53 -2.51 5.82
C LEU A 661 -9.14 -1.22 5.25
N GLU A 662 -9.05 -1.01 3.93
CA GLU A 662 -9.71 0.11 3.24
C GLU A 662 -11.24 0.05 3.39
N THR A 663 -11.82 -1.14 3.17
CA THR A 663 -13.28 -1.35 3.32
C THR A 663 -13.72 -1.11 4.77
N LEU A 664 -12.92 -1.53 5.75
CA LEU A 664 -13.18 -1.34 7.17
C LEU A 664 -13.19 0.15 7.55
N THR A 665 -12.25 0.93 7.03
CA THR A 665 -12.23 2.39 7.21
C THR A 665 -13.44 3.05 6.59
N ALA A 666 -13.77 2.74 5.33
CA ALA A 666 -14.94 3.30 4.64
C ALA A 666 -16.25 2.99 5.37
N TYR A 667 -16.35 1.79 5.95
CA TYR A 667 -17.47 1.39 6.79
C TYR A 667 -17.57 2.25 8.06
N ASN A 668 -16.45 2.48 8.75
CA ASN A 668 -16.41 3.29 9.97
C ASN A 668 -16.61 4.79 9.71
N ASP A 669 -16.15 5.31 8.59
CA ASP A 669 -16.44 6.68 8.15
C ASP A 669 -17.94 6.86 7.87
N SER A 670 -18.58 5.87 7.25
CA SER A 670 -20.03 5.89 6.99
C SER A 670 -20.84 5.78 8.29
N ILE A 671 -20.40 4.95 9.23
CA ILE A 671 -20.98 4.87 10.58
C ILE A 671 -20.84 6.21 11.32
N ALA A 672 -19.65 6.84 11.23
CA ALA A 672 -19.40 8.16 11.81
C ALA A 672 -20.32 9.23 11.23
N GLU A 673 -20.47 9.22 9.92
CA GLU A 673 -21.34 10.15 9.23
C GLU A 673 -22.81 9.99 9.66
N TYR A 674 -23.27 8.74 9.80
CA TYR A 674 -24.60 8.42 10.30
C TYR A 674 -24.77 8.84 11.76
N ALA A 675 -23.85 8.46 12.64
CA ALA A 675 -23.91 8.75 14.07
C ALA A 675 -23.98 10.26 14.33
N LEU A 676 -23.16 11.06 13.63
CA LEU A 676 -23.20 12.51 13.74
C LEU A 676 -24.46 13.16 13.13
N ALA A 677 -25.17 12.47 12.24
CA ALA A 677 -26.44 12.94 11.70
C ALA A 677 -27.62 12.69 12.65
N VAL A 678 -27.58 11.63 13.47
CA VAL A 678 -28.66 11.27 14.39
C VAL A 678 -28.46 11.76 15.82
N LEU A 679 -27.22 12.01 16.23
CA LEU A 679 -26.91 12.57 17.55
C LEU A 679 -27.06 14.09 17.55
N PRO A 680 -27.48 14.70 18.68
CA PRO A 680 -27.47 16.14 18.81
C PRO A 680 -26.03 16.67 18.66
N PRO A 681 -25.81 17.85 18.05
CA PRO A 681 -24.48 18.42 17.91
C PRO A 681 -23.73 18.56 19.23
N THR A 682 -24.46 18.75 20.34
CA THR A 682 -23.94 18.88 21.71
C THR A 682 -23.70 17.55 22.42
N ALA A 683 -23.87 16.40 21.74
CA ALA A 683 -23.69 15.09 22.36
C ALA A 683 -22.31 14.97 23.03
N PRO A 684 -22.22 14.38 24.25
CA PRO A 684 -20.94 14.14 24.93
C PRO A 684 -20.01 13.26 24.10
N ALA A 685 -18.70 13.43 24.27
CA ALA A 685 -17.69 12.64 23.59
C ALA A 685 -17.86 11.13 23.82
N GLU A 686 -18.20 10.74 25.06
CA GLU A 686 -18.46 9.36 25.44
C GLU A 686 -19.64 8.76 24.68
N VAL A 687 -20.73 9.51 24.53
CA VAL A 687 -21.93 9.05 23.82
C VAL A 687 -21.65 8.86 22.34
N VAL A 688 -20.92 9.81 21.73
CA VAL A 688 -20.48 9.68 20.33
C VAL A 688 -19.59 8.45 20.18
N ALA A 689 -18.54 8.30 20.99
CA ALA A 689 -17.63 7.16 20.90
C ALA A 689 -18.33 5.80 21.08
N GLN A 690 -19.23 5.69 22.07
CA GLN A 690 -20.03 4.48 22.31
C GLN A 690 -20.98 4.16 21.15
N THR A 691 -21.43 5.19 20.43
CA THR A 691 -22.26 5.01 19.23
C THR A 691 -21.42 4.51 18.06
N LEU A 692 -20.15 4.93 17.94
CA LEU A 692 -19.27 4.56 16.83
C LEU A 692 -18.65 3.17 16.98
N VAL A 693 -18.21 2.84 18.19
CA VAL A 693 -17.55 1.58 18.51
C VAL A 693 -18.41 0.90 19.54
N VAL A 694 -19.08 -0.19 19.15
CA VAL A 694 -19.84 -1.00 20.10
C VAL A 694 -18.83 -1.64 21.05
N MET A 695 -18.59 -0.98 22.19
CA MET A 695 -17.80 -1.54 23.27
C MET A 695 -18.54 -2.75 23.84
N GLU A 696 -17.90 -3.91 23.79
CA GLU A 696 -18.40 -5.12 24.44
C GLU A 696 -18.50 -4.95 25.96
#